data_AF-A0A260Q4Y6-F1
#
_entry.id   AF-A0A260Q4Y6-F1
#
_cell.length_a   1.000
_cell.length_b   1.000
_cell.length_c   1.000
_cell.angle_alpha   90.00
_cell.angle_beta   90.00
_cell.angle_gamma   90.00
#
_symmetry.space_group_name_H-M   'P 1'
#
loop_
_entity.id
_entity.type
_entity.pdbx_description
1 polymer ?
#
loop_
_entity_poly.entity_id
_entity_poly.type
_entity_poly.pdbx_seq_one_letter_code
_entity_poly.pdbx_strand_id
1 'polypeptide(L)'
;MTFHPLDPLSSDEFAAVAEVLGRDHGVGDGWRYASIEMIEPAKSEIAAFDADGTVPARRAVSVVLNRNENTTFKAVVSLDDRTTESWTHIPDVQPNFTVDEWEEADAALRAHPDVIAALADRGITDLDLVFMDTWTYGEAVTPEKYKGRRLGWSDTWVKAAEGANPYAGPVGGFHCVIDVNTMELLEIEDTYRVERPEIMGEYVPRHIPERIRNASTRPPLKPLEITQTDGPSFELDGNKLTWQNWSLRVGFNYREGMTLHAVNYNDNGNVRSVANRMSFAEMVVPYRDHTEDHYRRTAFDIGEWGLGFMTTSLELGCDCLGEIRYLDAVLHNSKGEPYTITNAICIHEEDNAVLWKHVDHDAGAEVRRMRRLTVSFHATVANYEYLVYWRFYQDGNIECEVRATGIMVVTHFDEGGAHPSGTLVDNRTYAPYHQHFLVARLDLDIDGTENTVYASETQRVPMGPDNPYGLALTQVNTPLTTESEGKQDYDWNTQKAWKVVNDNVTNGLGTRPAYKLVPGAAIPSMFDPASPIFQRAQVIGHTVWVTPNSPDERWPSGEFVNQSGIDHGLPEWTQKDRSIENTDVVVWYTFGIHHITRPEDWPVMPADTVSFWLKPFGFFDRNPSLDVVASEPKSCHTDPGSTCH
;
A
#
# COMPACT_ATOMS: atom_id res chain seq x y z
N MET A 1 -17.81 19.63 -11.79
CA MET A 1 -17.82 18.28 -11.19
C MET A 1 -19.10 18.13 -10.41
N THR A 2 -19.73 16.98 -10.52
CA THR A 2 -20.94 16.65 -9.75
C THR A 2 -20.50 16.19 -8.36
N PHE A 3 -20.96 16.85 -7.30
CA PHE A 3 -20.69 16.45 -5.92
C PHE A 3 -21.16 15.02 -5.65
N HIS A 4 -20.38 14.27 -4.88
CA HIS A 4 -20.77 13.00 -4.31
C HIS A 4 -20.33 12.86 -2.84
N PRO A 5 -21.11 12.18 -1.97
CA PRO A 5 -20.74 12.02 -0.55
C PRO A 5 -19.44 11.27 -0.28
N LEU A 6 -18.94 10.50 -1.25
CA LEU A 6 -17.66 9.78 -1.20
C LEU A 6 -16.49 10.58 -1.79
N ASP A 7 -16.71 11.79 -2.28
CA ASP A 7 -15.61 12.63 -2.74
C ASP A 7 -14.70 12.97 -1.53
N PRO A 8 -13.36 12.94 -1.66
CA PRO A 8 -12.42 13.34 -0.62
C PRO A 8 -12.69 14.74 -0.09
N LEU A 9 -12.13 15.07 1.08
CA LEU A 9 -12.20 16.42 1.61
C LEU A 9 -11.53 17.42 0.65
N SER A 10 -12.21 18.52 0.41
CA SER A 10 -11.67 19.68 -0.30
C SER A 10 -10.74 20.52 0.58
N SER A 11 -9.97 21.43 -0.04
CA SER A 11 -9.11 22.36 0.70
C SER A 11 -9.88 23.20 1.72
N ASP A 12 -11.09 23.63 1.37
CA ASP A 12 -11.95 24.41 2.26
C ASP A 12 -12.45 23.57 3.45
N GLU A 13 -12.70 22.28 3.26
CA GLU A 13 -13.10 21.37 4.33
C GLU A 13 -11.95 21.09 5.31
N PHE A 14 -10.72 20.87 4.81
CA PHE A 14 -9.54 20.78 5.68
C PHE A 14 -9.32 22.07 6.50
N ALA A 15 -9.39 23.23 5.84
CA ALA A 15 -9.27 24.51 6.52
C ALA A 15 -10.39 24.74 7.55
N ALA A 16 -11.62 24.25 7.27
CA ALA A 16 -12.72 24.31 8.21
C ALA A 16 -12.47 23.44 9.46
N VAL A 17 -11.91 22.24 9.32
CA VAL A 17 -11.52 21.41 10.47
C VAL A 17 -10.50 22.16 11.34
N ALA A 18 -9.46 22.73 10.72
CA ALA A 18 -8.43 23.46 11.44
C ALA A 18 -9.02 24.68 12.18
N GLU A 19 -9.88 25.47 11.52
CA GLU A 19 -10.56 26.61 12.11
C GLU A 19 -11.44 26.22 13.30
N VAL A 20 -12.25 25.16 13.16
CA VAL A 20 -13.16 24.70 14.21
C VAL A 20 -12.40 24.23 15.44
N LEU A 21 -11.37 23.39 15.27
CA LEU A 21 -10.57 22.89 16.40
C LEU A 21 -9.72 23.98 17.03
N GLY A 22 -9.21 24.93 16.25
CA GLY A 22 -8.52 26.11 16.77
C GLY A 22 -9.43 27.02 17.60
N ARG A 23 -10.66 27.24 17.13
CA ARG A 23 -11.66 28.05 17.84
C ARG A 23 -12.14 27.37 19.13
N ASP A 24 -12.49 26.09 19.06
CA ASP A 24 -13.21 25.39 20.14
C ASP A 24 -12.25 24.80 21.20
N HIS A 25 -11.03 24.44 20.81
CA HIS A 25 -10.07 23.74 21.68
C HIS A 25 -8.69 24.41 21.74
N GLY A 26 -8.47 25.51 21.02
CA GLY A 26 -7.18 26.19 21.01
C GLY A 26 -6.07 25.41 20.30
N VAL A 27 -6.44 24.51 19.39
CA VAL A 27 -5.46 23.80 18.53
C VAL A 27 -4.78 24.82 17.62
N GLY A 28 -3.47 24.98 17.79
CA GLY A 28 -2.67 26.01 17.12
C GLY A 28 -1.20 25.83 17.44
N ASP A 29 -0.48 26.91 17.76
CA ASP A 29 0.94 26.82 18.14
C ASP A 29 1.14 25.83 19.31
N GLY A 30 2.11 24.91 19.16
CA GLY A 30 2.37 23.84 20.12
C GLY A 30 1.55 22.55 19.90
N TRP A 31 0.63 22.55 18.94
CA TRP A 31 -0.10 21.37 18.51
C TRP A 31 0.37 20.89 17.14
N ARG A 32 0.03 19.64 16.81
CA ARG A 32 0.15 19.07 15.46
C ARG A 32 -1.14 18.35 15.07
N TYR A 33 -1.57 18.54 13.84
CA TYR A 33 -2.55 17.68 13.19
C TYR A 33 -1.80 16.46 12.64
N ALA A 34 -1.92 15.32 13.32
CA ALA A 34 -1.37 14.07 12.82
C ALA A 34 -2.23 13.50 11.70
N SER A 35 -3.54 13.76 11.75
CA SER A 35 -4.47 13.44 10.67
C SER A 35 -5.71 14.33 10.67
N ILE A 36 -6.28 14.49 9.48
CA ILE A 36 -7.63 14.96 9.19
C ILE A 36 -8.13 14.06 8.07
N GLU A 37 -9.26 13.41 8.25
CA GLU A 37 -9.85 12.54 7.23
C GLU A 37 -11.37 12.63 7.26
N MET A 38 -12.01 12.34 6.13
CA MET A 38 -13.45 12.22 6.06
C MET A 38 -13.92 11.00 6.85
N ILE A 39 -15.01 11.14 7.60
CA ILE A 39 -15.80 9.99 8.03
C ILE A 39 -16.68 9.61 6.83
N GLU A 40 -16.30 8.52 6.15
CA GLU A 40 -17.05 7.98 5.01
C GLU A 40 -18.52 7.68 5.42
N PRO A 41 -19.53 8.07 4.62
CA PRO A 41 -20.92 7.75 4.91
C PRO A 41 -21.19 6.25 4.90
N ALA A 42 -22.18 5.81 5.67
CA ALA A 42 -22.57 4.40 5.71
C ALA A 42 -23.17 3.93 4.37
N LYS A 43 -23.12 2.62 4.09
CA LYS A 43 -23.71 2.01 2.87
C LYS A 43 -25.17 2.43 2.66
N SER A 44 -25.96 2.53 3.73
CA SER A 44 -27.36 2.96 3.69
C SER A 44 -27.53 4.45 3.34
N GLU A 45 -26.61 5.31 3.77
CA GLU A 45 -26.59 6.73 3.46
C GLU A 45 -26.22 6.97 1.99
N ILE A 46 -25.25 6.22 1.47
CA ILE A 46 -24.92 6.24 0.04
C ILE A 46 -26.10 5.74 -0.80
N ALA A 47 -26.74 4.64 -0.40
CA ALA A 47 -27.91 4.12 -1.09
C ALA A 47 -29.07 5.14 -1.10
N ALA A 48 -29.29 5.88 0.00
CA ALA A 48 -30.28 6.95 0.04
C ALA A 48 -29.92 8.10 -0.91
N PHE A 49 -28.65 8.56 -0.90
CA PHE A 49 -28.17 9.58 -1.83
C PHE A 49 -28.38 9.18 -3.29
N ASP A 50 -28.00 7.95 -3.66
CA ASP A 50 -28.14 7.45 -5.03
C ASP A 50 -29.61 7.27 -5.45
N ALA A 51 -30.51 6.96 -4.51
CA ALA A 51 -31.92 6.73 -4.79
C ALA A 51 -32.73 8.03 -4.94
N ASP A 52 -32.51 9.02 -4.07
CA ASP A 52 -33.36 10.22 -4.01
C ASP A 52 -32.62 11.55 -3.82
N GLY A 53 -31.28 11.53 -3.76
CA GLY A 53 -30.45 12.71 -3.57
C GLY A 53 -30.35 13.20 -2.12
N THR A 54 -30.76 12.40 -1.13
CA THR A 54 -30.56 12.71 0.29
C THR A 54 -29.07 12.79 0.61
N VAL A 55 -28.58 14.00 0.87
CA VAL A 55 -27.17 14.25 1.21
C VAL A 55 -26.92 13.82 2.67
N PRO A 56 -25.98 12.90 2.94
CA PRO A 56 -25.61 12.56 4.31
C PRO A 56 -24.78 13.68 4.94
N ALA A 57 -24.79 13.70 6.27
CA ALA A 57 -24.03 14.69 7.02
C ALA A 57 -22.52 14.56 6.74
N ARG A 58 -21.89 15.68 6.43
CA ARG A 58 -20.48 15.74 6.05
C ARG A 58 -19.63 15.94 7.31
N ARG A 59 -18.82 14.94 7.66
CA ARG A 59 -18.00 14.94 8.88
C ARG A 59 -16.55 14.62 8.58
N ALA A 60 -15.67 15.16 9.41
CA ALA A 60 -14.26 14.81 9.44
C ALA A 60 -13.88 14.32 10.84
N VAL A 61 -12.95 13.38 10.90
CA VAL A 61 -12.25 12.98 12.11
C VAL A 61 -10.81 13.46 12.04
N SER A 62 -10.28 13.95 13.15
CA SER A 62 -8.91 14.43 13.24
C SER A 62 -8.23 13.90 14.49
N VAL A 63 -6.98 13.45 14.32
CA VAL A 63 -6.08 13.18 15.43
C VAL A 63 -5.12 14.35 15.57
N VAL A 64 -5.07 14.94 16.76
CA VAL A 64 -4.21 16.07 17.08
C VAL A 64 -3.36 15.79 18.32
N LEU A 65 -2.11 16.23 18.27
CA LEU A 65 -1.11 16.01 19.31
C LEU A 65 -0.75 17.36 19.96
N ASN A 66 -0.90 17.46 21.28
CA ASN A 66 -0.30 18.55 22.04
C ASN A 66 1.14 18.18 22.36
N ARG A 67 2.10 18.89 21.76
CA ARG A 67 3.53 18.57 21.90
C ARG A 67 4.07 18.85 23.29
N ASN A 68 3.57 19.89 23.95
CA ASN A 68 4.05 20.30 25.26
C ASN A 68 3.66 19.30 26.35
N GLU A 69 2.46 18.73 26.22
CA GLU A 69 1.91 17.77 27.18
C GLU A 69 2.16 16.31 26.77
N ASN A 70 2.60 16.09 25.52
CA ASN A 70 2.69 14.77 24.89
C ASN A 70 1.37 13.98 24.98
N THR A 71 0.25 14.64 24.67
CA THR A 71 -1.10 14.07 24.77
C THR A 71 -1.83 14.11 23.44
N THR A 72 -2.49 13.00 23.11
CA THR A 72 -3.19 12.82 21.84
C THR A 72 -4.70 12.98 22.04
N PHE A 73 -5.35 13.70 21.14
CA PHE A 73 -6.79 13.86 21.11
C PHE A 73 -7.35 13.43 19.76
N LYS A 74 -8.55 12.84 19.79
CA LYS A 74 -9.36 12.53 18.61
C LYS A 74 -10.60 13.40 18.64
N ALA A 75 -10.86 14.08 17.53
CA ALA A 75 -11.97 14.98 17.37
C ALA A 75 -12.84 14.57 16.19
N VAL A 76 -14.16 14.74 16.31
CA VAL A 76 -15.10 14.67 15.19
C VAL A 76 -15.68 16.05 14.96
N VAL A 77 -15.63 16.53 13.72
CA VAL A 77 -16.10 17.86 13.31
C VAL A 77 -17.23 17.68 12.29
N SER A 78 -18.37 18.31 12.56
CA SER A 78 -19.42 18.53 11.57
C SER A 78 -18.97 19.66 10.64
N LEU A 79 -18.81 19.36 9.36
CA LEU A 79 -18.43 20.34 8.34
C LEU A 79 -19.63 21.20 7.92
N ASP A 80 -20.83 20.62 7.98
CA ASP A 80 -22.08 21.33 7.69
C ASP A 80 -22.37 22.41 8.74
N ASP A 81 -22.24 22.07 10.02
CA ASP A 81 -22.54 22.99 11.13
C ASP A 81 -21.31 23.80 11.58
N ARG A 82 -20.11 23.42 11.15
CA ARG A 82 -18.81 23.96 11.58
C ARG A 82 -18.65 23.94 13.11
N THR A 83 -18.91 22.79 13.71
CA THR A 83 -18.83 22.56 15.16
C THR A 83 -18.10 21.27 15.49
N THR A 84 -17.39 21.24 16.63
CA THR A 84 -16.87 19.99 17.19
C THR A 84 -18.01 19.15 17.78
N GLU A 85 -18.24 17.96 17.22
CA GLU A 85 -19.20 16.98 17.73
C GLU A 85 -18.61 16.16 18.89
N SER A 86 -17.31 15.85 18.85
CA SER A 86 -16.61 15.18 19.94
C SER A 86 -15.15 15.61 20.03
N TRP A 87 -14.61 15.57 21.25
CA TRP A 87 -13.22 15.85 21.57
C TRP A 87 -12.78 14.90 22.70
N THR A 88 -11.95 13.92 22.37
CA THR A 88 -11.64 12.80 23.26
C THR A 88 -10.13 12.67 23.43
N HIS A 89 -9.65 12.72 24.67
CA HIS A 89 -8.26 12.38 24.98
C HIS A 89 -8.05 10.86 24.82
N ILE A 90 -7.04 10.47 24.06
CA ILE A 90 -6.64 9.07 23.89
C ILE A 90 -5.36 8.85 24.72
N PRO A 91 -5.47 8.18 25.88
CA PRO A 91 -4.33 8.01 26.77
C PRO A 91 -3.31 7.02 26.19
N ASP A 92 -2.05 7.20 26.56
CA ASP A 92 -0.98 6.22 26.37
C ASP A 92 -0.73 5.79 24.91
N VAL A 93 -1.04 6.67 23.94
CA VAL A 93 -0.78 6.43 22.50
C VAL A 93 0.11 7.51 21.89
N GLN A 94 0.81 7.13 20.82
CA GLN A 94 1.54 8.05 19.95
C GLN A 94 0.94 8.00 18.54
N PRO A 95 0.56 9.14 17.93
CA PRO A 95 0.09 9.16 16.56
C PRO A 95 1.24 8.93 15.58
N ASN A 96 0.90 8.73 14.30
CA ASN A 96 1.87 8.69 13.21
C ASN A 96 2.81 9.89 13.26
N PHE A 97 4.03 9.72 12.75
CA PHE A 97 4.92 10.83 12.45
C PHE A 97 4.34 11.62 11.27
N THR A 98 4.59 12.93 11.29
CA THR A 98 4.28 13.84 10.19
C THR A 98 5.52 14.07 9.33
N VAL A 99 5.34 14.44 8.07
CA VAL A 99 6.48 14.71 7.16
C VAL A 99 7.38 15.82 7.72
N ASP A 100 6.77 16.87 8.27
CA ASP A 100 7.50 17.97 8.92
C ASP A 100 8.35 17.50 10.10
N GLU A 101 7.92 16.48 10.86
CA GLU A 101 8.71 15.90 11.97
C GLU A 101 10.01 15.28 11.47
N TRP A 102 9.99 14.61 10.33
CA TRP A 102 11.17 13.99 9.73
C TRP A 102 12.17 15.04 9.22
N GLU A 103 11.68 16.09 8.55
CA GLU A 103 12.52 17.20 8.09
C GLU A 103 13.12 18.01 9.25
N GLU A 104 12.30 18.32 10.26
CA GLU A 104 12.73 19.04 11.46
C GLU A 104 13.78 18.25 12.25
N ALA A 105 13.62 16.93 12.38
CA ALA A 105 14.58 16.07 13.06
C ALA A 105 15.93 16.05 12.33
N ASP A 106 15.95 15.93 11.00
CA ASP A 106 17.20 16.00 10.22
C ASP A 106 17.92 17.33 10.44
N ALA A 107 17.20 18.44 10.30
CA ALA A 107 17.76 19.77 10.48
C ALA A 107 18.29 19.99 11.92
N ALA A 108 17.54 19.56 12.93
CA ALA A 108 17.92 19.70 14.33
C ALA A 108 19.20 18.90 14.67
N LEU A 109 19.26 17.63 14.24
CA LEU A 109 20.39 16.74 14.52
C LEU A 109 21.66 17.20 13.82
N ARG A 110 21.59 17.60 12.52
CA ARG A 110 22.75 18.11 11.79
C ARG A 110 23.29 19.42 12.36
N ALA A 111 22.45 20.23 13.00
CA ALA A 111 22.86 21.47 13.65
C ALA A 111 23.31 21.30 15.11
N HIS A 112 23.12 20.12 15.72
CA HIS A 112 23.37 19.92 17.14
C HIS A 112 24.88 19.86 17.47
N PRO A 113 25.42 20.71 18.38
CA PRO A 113 26.86 20.79 18.64
C PRO A 113 27.52 19.45 19.01
N ASP A 114 26.84 18.63 19.82
CA ASP A 114 27.38 17.33 20.22
C ASP A 114 27.41 16.31 19.08
N VAL A 115 26.43 16.36 18.16
CA VAL A 115 26.41 15.51 16.96
C VAL A 115 27.53 15.92 16.02
N ILE A 116 27.70 17.23 15.81
CA ILE A 116 28.79 17.79 15.01
C ILE A 116 30.15 17.37 15.58
N ALA A 117 30.34 17.48 16.90
CA ALA A 117 31.58 17.08 17.56
C ALA A 117 31.84 15.56 17.42
N ALA A 118 30.81 14.73 17.59
CA ALA A 118 30.93 13.28 17.49
C ALA A 118 31.18 12.80 16.05
N LEU A 119 30.54 13.43 15.05
CA LEU A 119 30.84 13.18 13.63
C LEU A 119 32.24 13.66 13.25
N ALA A 120 32.68 14.81 13.77
CA ALA A 120 34.04 15.30 13.54
C ALA A 120 35.10 14.35 14.12
N ASP A 121 34.83 13.71 15.25
CA ASP A 121 35.70 12.65 15.82
C ASP A 121 35.76 11.39 14.92
N ARG A 122 34.71 11.13 14.14
CA ARG A 122 34.68 10.12 13.07
C ARG A 122 35.28 10.63 11.74
N GLY A 123 35.83 11.84 11.70
CA GLY A 123 36.41 12.46 10.50
C GLY A 123 35.39 13.06 9.53
N ILE A 124 34.11 13.11 9.91
CA ILE A 124 33.01 13.65 9.10
C ILE A 124 32.83 15.12 9.51
N THR A 125 33.28 16.03 8.66
CA THR A 125 33.29 17.49 8.96
C THR A 125 32.46 18.32 8.01
N ASP A 126 32.06 17.76 6.86
CA ASP A 126 31.17 18.40 5.90
C ASP A 126 29.72 17.94 6.15
N LEU A 127 28.99 18.75 6.90
CA LEU A 127 27.61 18.45 7.32
C LEU A 127 26.58 18.63 6.19
N ASP A 128 26.94 19.27 5.07
CA ASP A 128 26.06 19.38 3.90
C ASP A 128 25.92 18.04 3.17
N LEU A 129 26.88 17.13 3.39
CA LEU A 129 26.85 15.75 2.89
C LEU A 129 26.15 14.79 3.85
N VAL A 130 25.89 15.21 5.09
CA VAL A 130 25.22 14.38 6.10
C VAL A 130 23.71 14.42 5.88
N PHE A 131 23.07 13.28 6.09
CA PHE A 131 21.62 13.14 6.11
C PHE A 131 21.23 12.25 7.29
N MET A 132 20.29 12.72 8.10
CA MET A 132 19.78 12.02 9.28
C MET A 132 18.38 11.49 8.99
N ASP A 133 18.26 10.19 8.72
CA ASP A 133 16.98 9.57 8.40
C ASP A 133 16.32 9.10 9.69
N THR A 134 15.25 9.77 10.14
CA THR A 134 14.63 9.50 11.45
C THR A 134 13.50 8.48 11.35
N TRP A 135 13.59 7.42 12.14
CA TRP A 135 12.67 6.30 12.22
C TRP A 135 11.90 6.30 13.55
N THR A 136 10.73 5.67 13.55
CA THR A 136 9.88 5.45 14.74
C THR A 136 10.41 4.30 15.60
N TYR A 137 9.78 4.13 16.77
CA TYR A 137 10.06 3.05 17.71
C TYR A 137 8.87 2.12 17.89
N GLY A 138 9.16 0.85 18.19
CA GLY A 138 8.24 -0.03 18.93
C GLY A 138 8.48 0.01 20.42
N GLU A 139 7.45 -0.26 21.24
CA GLU A 139 7.58 -0.23 22.71
C GLU A 139 8.70 -1.17 23.20
N ALA A 140 8.76 -2.39 22.64
CA ALA A 140 9.70 -3.43 23.07
C ALA A 140 11.19 -3.06 22.87
N VAL A 141 11.47 -2.15 21.95
CA VAL A 141 12.83 -1.67 21.62
C VAL A 141 13.03 -0.21 22.03
N THR A 142 12.04 0.39 22.70
CA THR A 142 12.13 1.74 23.26
C THR A 142 13.06 1.75 24.47
N PRO A 143 14.05 2.64 24.55
CA PRO A 143 14.92 2.74 25.72
C PRO A 143 14.13 3.04 27.00
N GLU A 144 14.31 2.22 28.05
CA GLU A 144 13.55 2.32 29.31
C GLU A 144 13.62 3.72 29.95
N LYS A 145 14.79 4.37 29.89
CA LYS A 145 15.03 5.70 30.44
C LYS A 145 14.24 6.83 29.75
N TYR A 146 13.70 6.58 28.56
CA TYR A 146 12.97 7.56 27.76
C TYR A 146 11.50 7.18 27.53
N LYS A 147 11.01 6.12 28.17
CA LYS A 147 9.59 5.76 28.12
C LYS A 147 8.69 6.93 28.51
N GLY A 148 7.57 7.07 27.81
CA GLY A 148 6.63 8.18 27.98
C GLY A 148 6.96 9.43 27.15
N ARG A 149 8.09 9.46 26.44
CA ARG A 149 8.38 10.47 25.41
C ARG A 149 7.92 9.99 24.03
N ARG A 150 7.74 10.94 23.11
CA ARG A 150 7.54 10.68 21.68
C ARG A 150 8.90 10.59 21.01
N LEU A 151 9.33 9.37 20.69
CA LEU A 151 10.72 9.08 20.35
C LEU A 151 10.89 8.72 18.89
N GLY A 152 11.96 9.25 18.30
CA GLY A 152 12.55 8.75 17.06
C GLY A 152 14.01 8.36 17.29
N TRP A 153 14.57 7.61 16.36
CA TRP A 153 16.00 7.37 16.25
C TRP A 153 16.46 7.60 14.82
N SER A 154 17.65 8.14 14.61
CA SER A 154 18.15 8.42 13.27
C SER A 154 19.23 7.44 12.81
N ASP A 155 19.12 7.02 11.56
CA ASP A 155 20.29 6.59 10.80
C ASP A 155 21.06 7.79 10.32
N THR A 156 22.38 7.67 10.36
CA THR A 156 23.26 8.72 9.85
C THR A 156 23.91 8.27 8.56
N TRP A 157 23.75 9.08 7.52
CA TRP A 157 24.25 8.82 6.19
C TRP A 157 25.18 9.94 5.72
N VAL A 158 26.21 9.58 4.94
CA VAL A 158 27.17 10.53 4.36
C VAL A 158 27.29 10.32 2.85
N LYS A 159 26.74 11.27 2.10
CA LYS A 159 26.84 11.33 0.63
C LYS A 159 28.31 11.39 0.21
N ALA A 160 28.65 10.78 -0.92
CA ALA A 160 30.00 10.87 -1.47
C ALA A 160 30.32 12.27 -2.03
N ALA A 161 29.29 12.99 -2.50
CA ALA A 161 29.34 14.35 -3.02
C ALA A 161 27.95 14.99 -3.01
N GLU A 162 27.86 16.28 -3.36
CA GLU A 162 26.58 16.98 -3.48
C GLU A 162 25.61 16.28 -4.45
N GLY A 163 24.43 15.93 -3.94
CA GLY A 163 23.36 15.20 -4.64
C GLY A 163 23.76 13.81 -5.14
N ALA A 164 24.76 13.19 -4.49
CA ALA A 164 25.04 11.76 -4.58
C ALA A 164 24.04 10.94 -3.75
N ASN A 165 24.04 9.62 -3.92
CA ASN A 165 23.15 8.73 -3.17
C ASN A 165 23.36 8.89 -1.65
N PRO A 166 22.35 9.32 -0.86
CA PRO A 166 22.49 9.38 0.59
C PRO A 166 22.66 7.99 1.21
N TYR A 167 21.91 6.99 0.72
CA TYR A 167 21.88 5.64 1.28
C TYR A 167 23.14 4.80 0.96
N ALA A 168 24.13 5.38 0.28
CA ALA A 168 25.42 4.74 -0.01
C ALA A 168 26.50 4.95 1.05
N GLY A 169 26.25 5.76 2.07
CA GLY A 169 27.27 6.04 3.09
C GLY A 169 26.77 5.89 4.52
N PRO A 170 26.30 4.70 4.95
CA PRO A 170 25.89 4.49 6.33
C PRO A 170 27.06 4.76 7.28
N VAL A 171 26.81 5.50 8.36
CA VAL A 171 27.74 5.66 9.47
C VAL A 171 27.39 4.61 10.53
N GLY A 172 27.85 3.38 10.32
CA GLY A 172 27.52 2.22 11.17
C GLY A 172 27.76 2.48 12.66
N GLY A 173 26.83 2.01 13.50
CA GLY A 173 26.86 2.16 14.95
C GLY A 173 26.76 3.62 15.42
N PHE A 174 26.33 4.56 14.58
CA PHE A 174 26.08 5.95 14.95
C PHE A 174 24.61 6.31 14.77
N HIS A 175 23.89 6.36 15.89
CA HIS A 175 22.47 6.68 15.91
C HIS A 175 22.19 7.80 16.91
N CYS A 176 21.28 8.71 16.55
CA CYS A 176 20.80 9.73 17.48
C CYS A 176 19.40 9.35 17.97
N VAL A 177 19.19 9.29 19.27
CA VAL A 177 17.86 9.17 19.88
C VAL A 177 17.33 10.58 20.14
N ILE A 178 16.13 10.88 19.64
CA ILE A 178 15.54 12.22 19.65
C ILE A 178 14.11 12.19 20.20
N ASP A 179 13.77 13.19 21.01
CA ASP A 179 12.37 13.50 21.35
C ASP A 179 11.79 14.39 20.24
N VAL A 180 10.89 13.86 19.42
CA VAL A 180 10.38 14.57 18.23
C VAL A 180 9.27 15.59 18.56
N ASN A 181 8.80 15.64 19.82
CA ASN A 181 7.94 16.76 20.23
C ASN A 181 8.77 18.02 20.43
N THR A 182 9.95 17.89 21.02
CA THR A 182 10.82 19.01 21.40
C THR A 182 12.01 19.23 20.46
N MET A 183 12.29 18.26 19.58
CA MET A 183 13.52 18.14 18.80
C MET A 183 14.78 18.10 19.68
N GLU A 184 14.64 17.62 20.92
CA GLU A 184 15.73 17.44 21.87
C GLU A 184 16.52 16.17 21.52
N LEU A 185 17.82 16.31 21.25
CA LEU A 185 18.74 15.18 21.23
C LEU A 185 18.85 14.59 22.63
N LEU A 186 18.46 13.33 22.79
CA LEU A 186 18.50 12.64 24.07
C LEU A 186 19.78 11.83 24.26
N GLU A 187 20.28 11.22 23.19
CA GLU A 187 21.45 10.35 23.23
C GLU A 187 22.09 10.22 21.85
N ILE A 188 23.42 10.14 21.84
CA ILE A 188 24.19 9.66 20.68
C ILE A 188 24.68 8.28 21.05
N GLU A 189 24.22 7.28 20.32
CA GLU A 189 24.74 5.92 20.36
C GLU A 189 25.91 5.85 19.37
N ASP A 190 27.14 5.74 19.87
CA ASP A 190 28.37 5.52 19.08
C ASP A 190 28.99 4.18 19.53
N THR A 191 28.54 3.08 18.94
CA THR A 191 28.77 1.73 19.46
C THR A 191 29.89 0.98 18.77
N TYR A 192 30.02 1.15 17.45
CA TYR A 192 31.10 0.57 16.66
C TYR A 192 31.47 1.46 15.47
N ARG A 193 32.62 1.19 14.86
CA ARG A 193 33.14 1.94 13.71
C ARG A 193 33.71 0.99 12.67
N VAL A 194 33.37 1.22 11.41
CA VAL A 194 33.92 0.49 10.26
C VAL A 194 34.48 1.53 9.28
N GLU A 195 35.69 1.28 8.78
CA GLU A 195 36.25 2.10 7.71
C GLU A 195 35.39 1.99 6.46
N ARG A 196 34.95 3.14 5.92
CA ARG A 196 34.12 3.20 4.72
C ARG A 196 34.84 2.53 3.54
N PRO A 197 34.28 1.45 2.95
CA PRO A 197 34.89 0.80 1.80
C PRO A 197 34.68 1.60 0.52
N GLU A 198 35.51 1.33 -0.50
CA GLU A 198 35.27 1.80 -1.86
C GLU A 198 34.12 0.98 -2.49
N ILE A 199 33.01 1.65 -2.82
CA ILE A 199 31.78 1.04 -3.35
C ILE A 199 31.30 1.75 -4.63
N MET A 200 30.42 1.09 -5.40
CA MET A 200 29.66 1.67 -6.50
C MET A 200 28.23 1.96 -6.05
N GLY A 201 28.09 2.96 -5.18
CA GLY A 201 26.81 3.33 -4.56
C GLY A 201 25.92 4.30 -5.34
N GLU A 202 26.23 4.62 -6.60
CA GLU A 202 25.62 5.75 -7.31
C GLU A 202 24.67 5.33 -8.44
N TYR A 203 23.47 5.92 -8.47
CA TYR A 203 22.48 5.75 -9.54
C TYR A 203 22.22 7.03 -10.33
N VAL A 204 22.61 8.20 -9.80
CA VAL A 204 22.43 9.48 -10.49
C VAL A 204 23.43 9.58 -11.65
N PRO A 205 23.01 9.78 -12.91
CA PRO A 205 23.89 9.66 -14.08
C PRO A 205 25.18 10.48 -14.07
N ARG A 206 25.21 11.61 -13.37
CA ARG A 206 26.40 12.47 -13.22
C ARG A 206 27.43 11.94 -12.22
N HIS A 207 27.02 11.06 -11.31
CA HIS A 207 27.85 10.46 -10.27
C HIS A 207 28.30 9.04 -10.60
N ILE A 208 27.65 8.38 -11.56
CA ILE A 208 28.09 7.07 -12.05
C ILE A 208 29.45 7.22 -12.75
N PRO A 209 30.50 6.45 -12.35
CA PRO A 209 31.81 6.49 -12.99
C PRO A 209 31.75 6.32 -14.52
N GLU A 210 32.46 7.16 -15.27
CA GLU A 210 32.48 7.11 -16.74
C GLU A 210 32.87 5.73 -17.28
N ARG A 211 33.75 5.01 -16.57
CA ARG A 211 34.16 3.63 -16.94
C ARG A 211 32.96 2.67 -17.03
N ILE A 212 31.93 2.86 -16.19
CA ILE A 212 30.73 2.02 -16.20
C ILE A 212 29.80 2.46 -17.34
N ARG A 213 29.57 3.77 -17.47
CA ARG A 213 28.73 4.33 -18.54
C ARG A 213 29.27 4.01 -19.95
N ASN A 214 30.58 4.14 -20.14
CA ASN A 214 31.27 3.88 -21.41
C ASN A 214 31.46 2.38 -21.71
N ALA A 215 31.28 1.49 -20.72
CA ALA A 215 31.28 0.04 -20.92
C ALA A 215 29.96 -0.48 -21.51
N SER A 216 28.90 0.35 -21.57
CA SER A 216 27.63 -0.04 -22.17
C SER A 216 27.79 -0.35 -23.66
N THR A 217 27.37 -1.56 -24.04
CA THR A 217 27.29 -2.00 -25.45
C THR A 217 25.84 -2.08 -25.95
N ARG A 218 24.88 -1.54 -25.17
CA ARG A 218 23.47 -1.58 -25.52
C ARG A 218 23.22 -0.71 -26.77
N PRO A 219 22.56 -1.24 -27.81
CA PRO A 219 22.14 -0.40 -28.93
C PRO A 219 21.06 0.60 -28.47
N PRO A 220 20.93 1.76 -29.12
CA PRO A 220 19.85 2.69 -28.81
C PRO A 220 18.48 2.05 -29.07
N LEU A 221 17.55 2.25 -28.14
CA LEU A 221 16.16 1.83 -28.33
C LEU A 221 15.47 2.76 -29.34
N LYS A 222 14.66 2.17 -30.22
CA LYS A 222 13.74 2.94 -31.06
C LYS A 222 12.56 3.41 -30.21
N PRO A 223 11.96 4.59 -30.50
CA PRO A 223 10.79 5.06 -29.77
C PRO A 223 9.63 4.05 -29.81
N LEU A 224 8.90 3.95 -28.70
CA LEU A 224 7.63 3.22 -28.58
C LEU A 224 6.55 4.24 -28.23
N GLU A 225 5.69 4.55 -29.20
CA GLU A 225 4.61 5.52 -29.02
C GLU A 225 3.27 4.80 -28.80
N ILE A 226 2.58 5.15 -27.70
CA ILE A 226 1.24 4.66 -27.37
C ILE A 226 0.28 5.84 -27.53
N THR A 227 -0.60 5.78 -28.51
CA THR A 227 -1.51 6.89 -28.85
C THR A 227 -2.96 6.42 -28.97
N GLN A 228 -3.88 7.26 -28.49
CA GLN A 228 -5.33 7.10 -28.65
C GLN A 228 -5.89 8.33 -29.35
N THR A 229 -6.00 8.28 -30.67
CA THR A 229 -6.36 9.43 -31.52
C THR A 229 -7.72 10.04 -31.21
N ASP A 230 -8.64 9.24 -30.70
CA ASP A 230 -10.01 9.65 -30.37
C ASP A 230 -10.22 9.80 -28.85
N GLY A 231 -9.13 9.83 -28.07
CA GLY A 231 -9.15 9.85 -26.61
C GLY A 231 -9.32 8.46 -25.98
N PRO A 232 -9.34 8.39 -24.63
CA PRO A 232 -9.55 7.15 -23.91
C PRO A 232 -11.01 6.70 -23.98
N SER A 233 -11.24 5.39 -23.82
CA SER A 233 -12.58 4.78 -23.81
C SER A 233 -13.24 4.82 -22.43
N PHE A 234 -12.58 5.40 -21.42
CA PHE A 234 -13.15 5.64 -20.11
C PHE A 234 -13.59 7.10 -19.97
N GLU A 235 -14.61 7.31 -19.15
CA GLU A 235 -15.10 8.64 -18.78
C GLU A 235 -14.84 8.90 -17.31
N LEU A 236 -14.55 10.16 -16.99
CA LEU A 236 -14.30 10.65 -15.64
C LEU A 236 -15.23 11.85 -15.35
N ASP A 237 -16.17 11.69 -14.43
CA ASP A 237 -16.99 12.78 -13.88
C ASP A 237 -16.64 13.01 -12.41
N GLY A 238 -15.85 14.04 -12.15
CA GLY A 238 -15.19 14.23 -10.86
C GLY A 238 -14.34 13.00 -10.55
N ASN A 239 -14.69 12.29 -9.48
CA ASN A 239 -13.99 11.09 -9.07
C ASN A 239 -14.67 9.78 -9.54
N LYS A 240 -15.78 9.86 -10.27
CA LYS A 240 -16.46 8.68 -10.83
C LYS A 240 -15.83 8.28 -12.15
N LEU A 241 -15.32 7.06 -12.21
CA LEU A 241 -14.73 6.44 -13.39
C LEU A 241 -15.72 5.42 -13.97
N THR A 242 -15.94 5.47 -15.28
CA THR A 242 -16.73 4.46 -16.00
C THR A 242 -16.00 3.95 -17.23
N TRP A 243 -15.92 2.63 -17.41
CA TRP A 243 -15.18 2.00 -18.50
C TRP A 243 -15.64 0.56 -18.72
N GLN A 244 -15.96 0.18 -19.96
CA GLN A 244 -16.25 -1.23 -20.35
C GLN A 244 -17.13 -1.98 -19.32
N ASN A 245 -18.32 -1.42 -19.04
CA ASN A 245 -19.29 -1.88 -18.04
C ASN A 245 -18.90 -1.68 -16.57
N TRP A 246 -17.64 -1.40 -16.24
CA TRP A 246 -17.25 -1.01 -14.90
C TRP A 246 -17.67 0.41 -14.55
N SER A 247 -18.03 0.61 -13.29
CA SER A 247 -18.08 1.93 -12.68
C SER A 247 -17.54 1.88 -11.26
N LEU A 248 -16.78 2.89 -10.86
CA LEU A 248 -16.20 3.02 -9.52
C LEU A 248 -15.95 4.49 -9.19
N ARG A 249 -15.68 4.79 -7.92
CA ARG A 249 -15.26 6.11 -7.46
C ARG A 249 -13.88 6.04 -6.82
N VAL A 250 -13.01 6.97 -7.20
CA VAL A 250 -11.64 7.06 -6.67
C VAL A 250 -11.62 8.05 -5.51
N GLY A 251 -11.31 7.57 -4.31
CA GLY A 251 -11.09 8.38 -3.12
C GLY A 251 -9.61 8.49 -2.77
N PHE A 252 -9.29 9.32 -1.78
CA PHE A 252 -7.94 9.50 -1.28
C PHE A 252 -7.95 9.95 0.19
N ASN A 253 -7.04 9.45 1.01
CA ASN A 253 -6.82 9.94 2.38
C ASN A 253 -5.33 9.88 2.78
N TYR A 254 -4.99 10.49 3.91
CA TYR A 254 -3.61 10.64 4.37
C TYR A 254 -2.88 9.30 4.63
N ARG A 255 -3.63 8.27 5.03
CA ARG A 255 -3.06 7.03 5.57
C ARG A 255 -2.96 5.94 4.51
N GLU A 256 -4.07 5.63 3.85
CA GLU A 256 -4.17 4.56 2.85
C GLU A 256 -3.67 5.03 1.48
N GLY A 257 -3.62 6.34 1.24
CA GLY A 257 -3.48 6.91 -0.08
C GLY A 257 -4.76 6.70 -0.89
N MET A 258 -4.65 6.08 -2.06
CA MET A 258 -5.78 5.85 -2.95
C MET A 258 -6.75 4.79 -2.40
N THR A 259 -8.06 5.08 -2.49
CA THR A 259 -9.14 4.16 -2.13
C THR A 259 -10.12 4.04 -3.29
N LEU A 260 -10.73 2.87 -3.48
CA LEU A 260 -11.71 2.62 -4.54
C LEU A 260 -13.05 2.28 -3.91
N HIS A 261 -14.11 2.93 -4.35
CA HIS A 261 -15.45 2.82 -3.77
C HIS A 261 -16.51 2.49 -4.81
N ALA A 262 -17.63 1.93 -4.37
CA ALA A 262 -18.82 1.67 -5.18
C ALA A 262 -18.45 1.00 -6.52
N VAL A 263 -17.69 -0.08 -6.45
CA VAL A 263 -17.23 -0.85 -7.61
C VAL A 263 -18.37 -1.72 -8.09
N ASN A 264 -18.88 -1.39 -9.27
CA ASN A 264 -20.03 -2.02 -9.89
C ASN A 264 -19.72 -2.47 -11.32
N TYR A 265 -20.48 -3.46 -11.80
CA TYR A 265 -20.43 -3.94 -13.17
C TYR A 265 -21.84 -3.89 -13.80
N ASN A 266 -21.97 -3.29 -14.99
CA ASN A 266 -23.21 -3.26 -15.76
C ASN A 266 -23.34 -4.53 -16.61
N ASP A 267 -24.09 -5.51 -16.09
CA ASP A 267 -24.41 -6.75 -16.79
C ASP A 267 -25.71 -6.57 -17.60
N ASN A 268 -25.58 -6.10 -18.84
CA ASN A 268 -26.68 -5.99 -19.79
C ASN A 268 -27.85 -5.11 -19.31
N GLY A 269 -27.55 -3.99 -18.64
CA GLY A 269 -28.52 -3.06 -18.07
C GLY A 269 -28.83 -3.33 -16.59
N ASN A 270 -28.36 -4.45 -16.04
CA ASN A 270 -28.41 -4.72 -14.60
C ASN A 270 -27.09 -4.28 -13.96
N VAL A 271 -27.10 -3.18 -13.21
CA VAL A 271 -25.92 -2.72 -12.46
C VAL A 271 -25.78 -3.56 -11.20
N ARG A 272 -24.69 -4.30 -11.10
CA ARG A 272 -24.43 -5.28 -10.06
C ARG A 272 -23.22 -4.87 -9.23
N SER A 273 -23.36 -4.95 -7.91
CA SER A 273 -22.29 -4.63 -6.98
C SER A 273 -21.21 -5.71 -6.95
N VAL A 274 -19.95 -5.28 -6.84
CA VAL A 274 -18.76 -6.13 -6.66
C VAL A 274 -18.04 -5.77 -5.36
N ALA A 275 -17.81 -4.48 -5.10
CA ALA A 275 -17.19 -4.04 -3.86
C ALA A 275 -17.75 -2.70 -3.40
N ASN A 276 -18.01 -2.58 -2.10
CA ASN A 276 -18.25 -1.28 -1.50
C ASN A 276 -16.95 -0.48 -1.43
N ARG A 277 -15.84 -1.13 -1.00
CA ARG A 277 -14.55 -0.47 -0.83
C ARG A 277 -13.35 -1.40 -0.98
N MET A 278 -12.28 -0.92 -1.63
CA MET A 278 -10.99 -1.59 -1.73
C MET A 278 -9.84 -0.60 -1.48
N SER A 279 -8.86 -0.99 -0.66
CA SER A 279 -7.68 -0.17 -0.35
C SER A 279 -6.54 -1.01 0.24
N PHE A 280 -5.42 -0.36 0.56
CA PHE A 280 -4.44 -0.88 1.52
C PHE A 280 -4.65 -0.24 2.89
N ALA A 281 -4.71 -1.05 3.93
CA ALA A 281 -5.00 -0.58 5.28
C ALA A 281 -3.79 -0.68 6.23
N GLU A 282 -2.77 -1.47 5.89
CA GLU A 282 -1.48 -1.47 6.59
C GLU A 282 -0.35 -2.00 5.70
N MET A 283 0.90 -1.59 6.00
CA MET A 283 2.10 -2.17 5.44
C MET A 283 3.14 -2.39 6.54
N VAL A 284 3.62 -3.62 6.74
CA VAL A 284 4.58 -3.97 7.79
C VAL A 284 5.88 -4.48 7.17
N VAL A 285 7.01 -3.83 7.48
CA VAL A 285 8.34 -4.14 6.92
C VAL A 285 9.34 -4.54 8.00
N PRO A 286 9.32 -5.82 8.45
CA PRO A 286 10.27 -6.31 9.44
C PRO A 286 11.63 -6.65 8.81
N TYR A 287 12.69 -6.01 9.30
CA TYR A 287 14.07 -6.42 9.00
C TYR A 287 14.46 -7.65 9.83
N ARG A 288 15.26 -8.55 9.24
CA ARG A 288 15.62 -9.85 9.82
C ARG A 288 17.07 -9.90 10.31
N ASP A 289 17.55 -8.76 10.79
CA ASP A 289 18.89 -8.58 11.33
C ASP A 289 18.80 -8.04 12.78
N HIS A 290 19.54 -8.67 13.67
CA HIS A 290 19.52 -8.40 15.12
C HIS A 290 20.66 -7.48 15.58
N THR A 291 21.50 -7.03 14.64
CA THR A 291 22.61 -6.11 14.92
C THR A 291 22.10 -4.72 15.33
N GLU A 292 22.99 -3.93 15.89
CA GLU A 292 22.70 -2.60 16.46
C GLU A 292 22.03 -1.66 15.45
N ASP A 293 22.40 -1.74 14.16
CA ASP A 293 21.86 -0.89 13.10
C ASP A 293 20.43 -1.27 12.63
N HIS A 294 19.94 -2.47 12.99
CA HIS A 294 18.74 -3.04 12.36
C HIS A 294 17.70 -3.58 13.34
N TYR A 295 18.04 -3.89 14.59
CA TYR A 295 17.13 -4.58 15.51
C TYR A 295 15.84 -3.79 15.81
N ARG A 296 15.83 -2.47 15.60
CA ARG A 296 14.68 -1.57 15.79
C ARG A 296 13.74 -1.52 14.58
N ARG A 297 14.16 -2.01 13.42
CA ARG A 297 13.46 -1.80 12.15
C ARG A 297 12.31 -2.78 11.95
N THR A 298 11.13 -2.32 12.31
CA THR A 298 9.86 -2.91 11.87
C THR A 298 8.92 -1.75 11.63
N ALA A 299 8.95 -1.23 10.41
CA ALA A 299 8.14 -0.10 10.01
C ALA A 299 6.70 -0.55 9.73
N PHE A 300 5.75 0.26 10.15
CA PHE A 300 4.35 0.18 9.78
C PHE A 300 4.07 1.35 8.83
N ASP A 301 4.52 1.28 7.59
CA ASP A 301 4.62 2.43 6.68
C ASP A 301 3.28 3.19 6.51
N ILE A 302 2.16 2.46 6.45
CA ILE A 302 0.82 3.08 6.43
C ILE A 302 0.50 3.68 7.80
N GLY A 303 0.67 2.94 8.90
CA GLY A 303 0.27 3.39 10.23
C GLY A 303 1.16 4.42 10.93
N GLU A 304 2.45 4.46 10.61
CA GLU A 304 3.46 5.33 11.22
C GLU A 304 3.73 6.59 10.39
N TRP A 305 3.47 6.57 9.08
CA TRP A 305 3.77 7.68 8.18
C TRP A 305 2.59 8.07 7.29
N GLY A 306 1.88 7.09 6.73
CA GLY A 306 0.72 7.29 5.86
C GLY A 306 1.10 7.39 4.38
N LEU A 307 0.67 6.41 3.59
CA LEU A 307 0.96 6.36 2.15
C LEU A 307 0.40 7.56 1.39
N GLY A 308 -0.68 8.18 1.88
CA GLY A 308 -1.22 9.40 1.31
C GLY A 308 -0.24 10.57 1.44
N PHE A 309 0.30 10.81 2.64
CA PHE A 309 1.34 11.83 2.84
C PHE A 309 2.62 11.54 2.05
N MET A 310 2.94 10.26 1.86
CA MET A 310 4.12 9.80 1.13
C MET A 310 3.91 9.69 -0.39
N THR A 311 2.72 10.04 -0.89
CA THR A 311 2.43 10.00 -2.33
C THR A 311 3.16 11.13 -3.05
N THR A 312 3.77 10.81 -4.18
CA THR A 312 4.49 11.77 -5.02
C THR A 312 3.70 12.13 -6.28
N SER A 313 3.94 13.32 -6.83
CA SER A 313 3.34 13.74 -8.10
C SER A 313 3.87 12.92 -9.26
N LEU A 314 2.97 12.39 -10.10
CA LEU A 314 3.33 11.58 -11.27
C LEU A 314 3.58 12.47 -12.51
N GLU A 315 4.66 12.19 -13.24
CA GLU A 315 5.04 12.90 -14.46
C GLU A 315 4.62 12.13 -15.73
N LEU A 316 3.95 12.84 -16.64
CA LEU A 316 3.51 12.29 -17.93
C LEU A 316 4.70 11.86 -18.80
N GLY A 317 4.67 10.62 -19.27
CA GLY A 317 5.71 10.03 -20.13
C GLY A 317 6.90 9.44 -19.36
N CYS A 318 6.98 9.64 -18.05
CA CYS A 318 7.98 9.03 -17.17
C CYS A 318 7.36 7.95 -16.30
N ASP A 319 6.38 8.31 -15.46
CA ASP A 319 5.70 7.37 -14.56
C ASP A 319 4.54 6.65 -15.24
N CYS A 320 3.81 7.39 -16.10
CA CYS A 320 2.66 6.90 -16.86
C CYS A 320 2.80 7.22 -18.35
N LEU A 321 2.73 6.19 -19.19
CA LEU A 321 2.90 6.30 -20.64
C LEU A 321 1.59 5.98 -21.38
N GLY A 322 1.19 6.88 -22.30
CA GLY A 322 -0.01 6.72 -23.12
C GLY A 322 -0.93 7.92 -23.02
N GLU A 323 -2.23 7.69 -23.20
CA GLU A 323 -3.28 8.70 -23.03
C GLU A 323 -3.77 8.71 -21.58
N ILE A 324 -3.18 9.60 -20.76
CA ILE A 324 -3.38 9.59 -19.31
C ILE A 324 -4.42 10.65 -18.89
N ARG A 325 -5.22 10.32 -17.87
CA ARG A 325 -5.98 11.30 -17.06
C ARG A 325 -5.47 11.21 -15.62
N TYR A 326 -5.37 12.35 -14.96
CA TYR A 326 -4.91 12.42 -13.59
C TYR A 326 -6.02 12.90 -12.66
N LEU A 327 -5.96 12.46 -11.41
CA LEU A 327 -6.66 13.08 -10.29
C LEU A 327 -5.63 13.64 -9.31
N ASP A 328 -5.88 14.86 -8.85
CA ASP A 328 -5.13 15.48 -7.76
C ASP A 328 -5.63 14.95 -6.42
N ALA A 329 -4.78 14.98 -5.40
CA ALA A 329 -5.17 14.72 -4.02
C ALA A 329 -4.96 15.97 -3.17
N VAL A 330 -5.92 16.26 -2.28
CA VAL A 330 -5.79 17.32 -1.26
C VAL A 330 -5.56 16.66 0.09
N LEU A 331 -4.56 17.14 0.82
CA LEU A 331 -4.22 16.72 2.18
C LEU A 331 -3.98 17.96 3.05
N HIS A 332 -3.47 17.76 4.27
CA HIS A 332 -3.09 18.83 5.19
C HIS A 332 -1.65 18.64 5.70
N ASN A 333 -0.95 19.72 6.03
CA ASN A 333 0.32 19.64 6.75
C ASN A 333 0.08 19.50 8.28
N SER A 334 1.15 19.46 9.07
CA SER A 334 1.04 19.32 10.54
C SER A 334 0.37 20.51 11.24
N LYS A 335 0.16 21.64 10.55
CA LYS A 335 -0.57 22.83 11.04
C LYS A 335 -2.06 22.83 10.66
N GLY A 336 -2.53 21.80 9.94
CA GLY A 336 -3.89 21.71 9.43
C GLY A 336 -4.14 22.55 8.18
N GLU A 337 -3.08 23.08 7.56
CA GLU A 337 -3.18 23.86 6.33
C GLU A 337 -3.27 22.92 5.12
N PRO A 338 -4.23 23.10 4.20
CA PRO A 338 -4.38 22.22 3.05
C PRO A 338 -3.27 22.42 2.03
N TYR A 339 -2.82 21.32 1.42
CA TYR A 339 -1.96 21.34 0.23
C TYR A 339 -2.43 20.32 -0.79
N THR A 340 -2.01 20.50 -2.05
CA THR A 340 -2.40 19.62 -3.16
C THR A 340 -1.19 18.86 -3.68
N ILE A 341 -1.33 17.54 -3.80
CA ILE A 341 -0.45 16.69 -4.58
C ILE A 341 -1.04 16.66 -5.99
N THR A 342 -0.43 17.39 -6.92
CA THR A 342 -0.84 17.37 -8.32
C THR A 342 -0.53 16.02 -8.93
N ASN A 343 -1.39 15.49 -9.80
CA ASN A 343 -1.20 14.21 -10.47
C ASN A 343 -0.95 13.04 -9.49
N ALA A 344 -1.63 13.02 -8.34
CA ALA A 344 -1.46 11.99 -7.32
C ALA A 344 -1.88 10.59 -7.83
N ILE A 345 -2.91 10.55 -8.68
CA ILE A 345 -3.44 9.31 -9.25
C ILE A 345 -3.37 9.40 -10.77
N CYS A 346 -2.86 8.35 -11.39
CA CYS A 346 -2.81 8.16 -12.83
C CYS A 346 -3.88 7.15 -13.26
N ILE A 347 -4.62 7.49 -14.33
CA ILE A 347 -5.69 6.68 -14.90
C ILE A 347 -5.45 6.55 -16.41
N HIS A 348 -5.36 5.31 -16.89
CA HIS A 348 -5.26 5.03 -18.32
C HIS A 348 -5.84 3.66 -18.66
N GLU A 349 -6.09 3.41 -19.94
CA GLU A 349 -6.34 2.05 -20.43
C GLU A 349 -5.18 1.58 -21.30
N GLU A 350 -4.87 0.28 -21.24
CA GLU A 350 -3.77 -0.30 -21.99
C GLU A 350 -4.15 -1.63 -22.64
N ASP A 351 -3.52 -1.92 -23.77
CA ASP A 351 -3.62 -3.23 -24.42
C ASP A 351 -2.97 -4.29 -23.52
N ASN A 352 -3.64 -5.43 -23.40
CA ASN A 352 -3.12 -6.59 -22.67
C ASN A 352 -3.21 -7.86 -23.51
N ALA A 353 -2.74 -7.79 -24.75
CA ALA A 353 -2.68 -8.89 -25.70
C ALA A 353 -4.06 -9.52 -26.01
N VAL A 354 -4.21 -10.84 -25.93
CA VAL A 354 -5.40 -11.59 -26.36
C VAL A 354 -6.36 -11.78 -25.18
N LEU A 355 -7.62 -11.40 -25.37
CA LEU A 355 -8.71 -11.63 -24.43
C LEU A 355 -9.22 -13.07 -24.50
N TRP A 356 -9.67 -13.47 -25.69
CA TRP A 356 -10.00 -14.85 -25.99
C TRP A 356 -9.74 -15.14 -27.47
N LYS A 357 -9.43 -16.41 -27.77
CA LYS A 357 -9.19 -16.90 -29.13
C LYS A 357 -9.65 -18.34 -29.26
N HIS A 358 -10.25 -18.66 -30.38
CA HIS A 358 -10.52 -20.04 -30.78
C HIS A 358 -10.26 -20.22 -32.27
N VAL A 359 -9.82 -21.41 -32.67
CA VAL A 359 -9.65 -21.78 -34.08
C VAL A 359 -10.46 -23.05 -34.32
N ASP A 360 -11.60 -22.88 -34.97
CA ASP A 360 -12.52 -23.95 -35.31
C ASP A 360 -12.23 -24.47 -36.72
N HIS A 361 -12.57 -25.74 -36.97
CA HIS A 361 -12.39 -26.36 -38.29
C HIS A 361 -13.25 -25.68 -39.37
N ASP A 362 -14.49 -25.33 -39.03
CA ASP A 362 -15.48 -24.78 -39.96
C ASP A 362 -15.54 -23.25 -39.90
N ALA A 363 -15.46 -22.67 -38.69
CA ALA A 363 -15.56 -21.22 -38.49
C ALA A 363 -14.22 -20.47 -38.62
N GLY A 364 -13.09 -21.18 -38.66
CA GLY A 364 -11.76 -20.57 -38.71
C GLY A 364 -11.37 -19.90 -37.39
N ALA A 365 -10.52 -18.86 -37.46
CA ALA A 365 -9.98 -18.20 -36.26
C ALA A 365 -10.82 -17.00 -35.83
N GLU A 366 -11.33 -17.05 -34.59
CA GLU A 366 -11.92 -15.91 -33.89
C GLU A 366 -10.94 -15.41 -32.82
N VAL A 367 -10.73 -14.09 -32.77
CA VAL A 367 -9.82 -13.44 -31.80
C VAL A 367 -10.45 -12.16 -31.28
N ARG A 368 -10.35 -11.93 -29.98
CA ARG A 368 -10.55 -10.62 -29.34
C ARG A 368 -9.29 -10.21 -28.60
N ARG A 369 -8.94 -8.92 -28.69
CA ARG A 369 -7.85 -8.34 -27.92
C ARG A 369 -8.38 -7.84 -26.58
N MET A 370 -7.54 -7.92 -25.56
CA MET A 370 -7.86 -7.45 -24.21
C MET A 370 -7.39 -6.01 -24.07
N ARG A 371 -8.22 -5.19 -23.44
CA ARG A 371 -7.79 -3.98 -22.75
C ARG A 371 -8.01 -4.13 -21.26
N ARG A 372 -7.25 -3.38 -20.48
CA ARG A 372 -7.47 -3.20 -19.05
C ARG A 372 -7.41 -1.72 -18.71
N LEU A 373 -8.25 -1.30 -17.77
CA LEU A 373 -8.16 0.01 -17.12
C LEU A 373 -7.19 -0.11 -15.96
N THR A 374 -6.28 0.85 -15.83
CA THR A 374 -5.30 0.96 -14.75
C THR A 374 -5.59 2.25 -13.97
N VAL A 375 -5.70 2.12 -12.65
CA VAL A 375 -5.78 3.23 -11.69
C VAL A 375 -4.61 3.05 -10.73
N SER A 376 -3.70 4.03 -10.66
CA SER A 376 -2.46 3.87 -9.89
C SER A 376 -2.04 5.12 -9.13
N PHE A 377 -1.31 4.91 -8.04
CA PHE A 377 -0.60 5.95 -7.30
C PHE A 377 0.75 5.39 -6.83
N HIS A 378 1.74 6.26 -6.68
CA HIS A 378 3.08 5.88 -6.23
C HIS A 378 3.42 6.60 -4.92
N ALA A 379 4.02 5.88 -3.98
CA ALA A 379 4.45 6.42 -2.70
C ALA A 379 5.94 6.17 -2.47
N THR A 380 6.62 7.16 -1.89
CA THR A 380 8.03 7.09 -1.48
C THR A 380 8.10 7.07 0.04
N VAL A 381 8.58 5.96 0.60
CA VAL A 381 8.75 5.77 2.03
C VAL A 381 10.24 5.69 2.32
N ALA A 382 10.81 6.83 2.71
CA ALA A 382 12.25 7.00 2.89
C ALA A 382 13.05 6.46 1.68
N ASN A 383 13.68 5.30 1.83
CA ASN A 383 14.52 4.66 0.82
C ASN A 383 13.77 3.83 -0.24
N TYR A 384 12.49 3.47 -0.02
CA TYR A 384 11.71 2.61 -0.92
C TYR A 384 10.64 3.39 -1.68
N GLU A 385 10.32 2.92 -2.89
CA GLU A 385 9.11 3.30 -3.61
C GLU A 385 8.16 2.11 -3.80
N TYR A 386 6.86 2.36 -3.60
CA TYR A 386 5.79 1.41 -3.83
C TYR A 386 4.82 1.96 -4.88
N LEU A 387 4.77 1.28 -6.02
CA LEU A 387 3.93 1.65 -7.15
C LEU A 387 2.72 0.72 -7.16
N VAL A 388 1.54 1.27 -6.91
CA VAL A 388 0.31 0.50 -6.70
C VAL A 388 -0.58 0.62 -7.93
N TYR A 389 -0.98 -0.51 -8.50
CA TYR A 389 -1.85 -0.58 -9.67
C TYR A 389 -3.08 -1.41 -9.37
N TRP A 390 -4.25 -0.79 -9.42
CA TRP A 390 -5.53 -1.50 -9.50
C TRP A 390 -5.97 -1.57 -10.96
N ARG A 391 -6.26 -2.78 -11.43
CA ARG A 391 -6.60 -3.02 -12.83
C ARG A 391 -7.93 -3.72 -12.98
N PHE A 392 -8.75 -3.22 -13.90
CA PHE A 392 -10.08 -3.75 -14.22
C PHE A 392 -10.08 -4.28 -15.64
N TYR A 393 -10.63 -5.48 -15.83
CA TYR A 393 -10.54 -6.22 -17.08
C TYR A 393 -11.92 -6.40 -17.75
N GLN A 394 -11.92 -6.53 -19.07
CA GLN A 394 -13.15 -6.75 -19.86
C GLN A 394 -13.83 -8.10 -19.56
N ASP A 395 -13.12 -9.07 -18.99
CA ASP A 395 -13.67 -10.36 -18.55
C ASP A 395 -14.20 -10.34 -17.10
N GLY A 396 -14.25 -9.16 -16.48
CA GLY A 396 -14.75 -8.98 -15.12
C GLY A 396 -13.70 -9.22 -14.02
N ASN A 397 -12.46 -9.55 -14.35
CA ASN A 397 -11.40 -9.67 -13.35
C ASN A 397 -10.99 -8.30 -12.77
N ILE A 398 -10.49 -8.33 -11.53
CA ILE A 398 -9.76 -7.23 -10.89
C ILE A 398 -8.39 -7.76 -10.48
N GLU A 399 -7.33 -7.00 -10.74
CA GLU A 399 -5.97 -7.27 -10.27
C GLU A 399 -5.49 -6.12 -9.40
N CYS A 400 -4.80 -6.46 -8.32
CA CYS A 400 -3.96 -5.53 -7.58
C CYS A 400 -2.50 -5.94 -7.80
N GLU A 401 -1.71 -5.09 -8.45
CA GLU A 401 -0.26 -5.25 -8.63
C GLU A 401 0.47 -4.18 -7.81
N VAL A 402 1.50 -4.60 -7.09
CA VAL A 402 2.42 -3.71 -6.40
C VAL A 402 3.82 -3.95 -6.95
N ARG A 403 4.52 -2.86 -7.26
CA ARG A 403 5.95 -2.91 -7.57
C ARG A 403 6.71 -2.20 -6.48
N ALA A 404 7.62 -2.92 -5.84
CA ALA A 404 8.61 -2.33 -4.95
C ALA A 404 9.87 -2.01 -5.77
N THR A 405 10.39 -0.81 -5.65
CA THR A 405 11.65 -0.35 -6.25
C THR A 405 12.34 0.59 -5.24
N GLY A 406 13.46 1.18 -5.59
CA GLY A 406 14.15 2.16 -4.74
C GLY A 406 15.46 1.61 -4.23
N ILE A 407 15.85 1.95 -3.01
CA ILE A 407 17.20 1.72 -2.51
C ILE A 407 17.14 0.85 -1.27
N MET A 408 17.95 -0.20 -1.22
CA MET A 408 18.09 -1.01 -0.02
C MET A 408 18.88 -0.25 1.06
N VAL A 409 18.47 -0.40 2.32
CA VAL A 409 19.35 -0.09 3.45
C VAL A 409 20.56 -1.03 3.39
N VAL A 410 21.76 -0.49 3.64
CA VAL A 410 23.01 -1.26 3.63
C VAL A 410 23.85 -0.97 4.86
N THR A 411 24.75 -1.90 5.19
CA THR A 411 25.70 -1.78 6.30
C THR A 411 27.08 -2.24 5.84
N HIS A 412 28.11 -1.52 6.29
CA HIS A 412 29.51 -1.88 6.02
C HIS A 412 30.04 -2.86 7.07
N PHE A 413 30.97 -3.73 6.67
CA PHE A 413 31.68 -4.63 7.58
C PHE A 413 33.19 -4.61 7.34
N ASP A 414 33.98 -5.16 8.27
CA ASP A 414 35.46 -5.19 8.17
C ASP A 414 35.99 -6.13 7.07
N GLU A 415 37.26 -5.99 6.70
CA GLU A 415 37.88 -6.89 5.71
C GLU A 415 37.76 -8.37 6.12
N GLY A 416 37.32 -9.20 5.18
CA GLY A 416 37.12 -10.64 5.41
C GLY A 416 35.85 -10.99 6.20
N GLY A 417 35.02 -10.00 6.58
CA GLY A 417 33.73 -10.24 7.20
C GLY A 417 32.66 -10.80 6.25
N ALA A 418 31.54 -11.21 6.83
CA ALA A 418 30.30 -11.57 6.16
C ALA A 418 29.16 -11.49 7.19
N HIS A 419 27.92 -11.32 6.73
CA HIS A 419 26.76 -11.27 7.62
C HIS A 419 25.76 -12.38 7.27
N PRO A 420 25.32 -13.24 8.23
CA PRO A 420 24.43 -14.37 7.94
C PRO A 420 22.99 -13.94 7.64
N SER A 421 22.58 -12.75 8.08
CA SER A 421 21.23 -12.19 7.89
C SER A 421 21.15 -11.19 6.75
N GLY A 422 22.06 -11.25 5.79
CA GLY A 422 22.03 -10.37 4.62
C GLY A 422 22.91 -10.88 3.49
N THR A 423 22.84 -10.23 2.34
CA THR A 423 23.66 -10.55 1.17
C THR A 423 24.70 -9.46 0.92
N LEU A 424 25.91 -9.88 0.55
CA LEU A 424 26.95 -8.99 0.05
C LEU A 424 26.46 -8.36 -1.27
N VAL A 425 26.32 -7.04 -1.31
CA VAL A 425 25.83 -6.31 -2.50
C VAL A 425 26.91 -5.44 -3.15
N ASP A 426 27.93 -5.06 -2.38
CA ASP A 426 29.11 -4.35 -2.87
C ASP A 426 30.32 -4.69 -1.99
N ASN A 427 31.49 -4.13 -2.30
CA ASN A 427 32.70 -4.29 -1.51
C ASN A 427 32.44 -3.98 -0.03
N ARG A 428 32.60 -5.01 0.81
CA ARG A 428 32.41 -4.93 2.26
C ARG A 428 31.06 -4.31 2.69
N THR A 429 30.03 -4.47 1.88
CA THR A 429 28.72 -3.84 2.09
C THR A 429 27.62 -4.87 1.88
N TYR A 430 26.80 -5.09 2.90
CA TYR A 430 25.69 -6.03 2.83
C TYR A 430 24.35 -5.32 2.96
N ALA A 431 23.32 -5.91 2.36
CA ALA A 431 21.93 -5.53 2.58
C ALA A 431 21.25 -6.60 3.46
N PRO A 432 20.58 -6.24 4.57
CA PRO A 432 19.90 -7.18 5.45
C PRO A 432 18.63 -7.74 4.79
N TYR A 433 18.31 -9.01 5.08
CA TYR A 433 17.05 -9.62 4.66
C TYR A 433 15.87 -8.94 5.36
N HIS A 434 14.76 -8.81 4.65
CA HIS A 434 13.54 -8.21 5.19
C HIS A 434 12.33 -8.72 4.40
N GLN A 435 11.14 -8.41 4.90
CA GLN A 435 9.88 -8.75 4.23
C GLN A 435 9.05 -7.49 4.09
N HIS A 436 8.25 -7.40 3.04
CA HIS A 436 7.24 -6.35 2.88
C HIS A 436 5.88 -7.04 2.92
N PHE A 437 5.09 -6.78 3.97
CA PHE A 437 3.71 -7.26 4.07
C PHE A 437 2.77 -6.10 3.80
N LEU A 438 1.89 -6.23 2.83
CA LEU A 438 0.77 -5.33 2.59
C LEU A 438 -0.53 -6.00 3.02
N VAL A 439 -1.44 -5.23 3.61
CA VAL A 439 -2.75 -5.69 4.04
C VAL A 439 -3.82 -4.99 3.19
N ALA A 440 -4.35 -5.70 2.20
CA ALA A 440 -5.47 -5.22 1.40
C ALA A 440 -6.78 -5.37 2.19
N ARG A 441 -7.53 -4.27 2.32
CA ARG A 441 -8.87 -4.25 2.89
C ARG A 441 -9.89 -4.34 1.76
N LEU A 442 -10.63 -5.43 1.71
CA LEU A 442 -11.59 -5.76 0.65
C LEU A 442 -12.98 -5.89 1.26
N ASP A 443 -13.72 -4.79 1.29
CA ASP A 443 -15.14 -4.73 1.65
C ASP A 443 -15.96 -5.04 0.39
N LEU A 444 -16.17 -6.34 0.15
CA LEU A 444 -16.80 -6.87 -1.05
C LEU A 444 -18.31 -6.98 -0.84
N ASP A 445 -19.09 -6.55 -1.83
CA ASP A 445 -20.55 -6.55 -1.82
C ASP A 445 -21.05 -7.29 -3.07
N ILE A 446 -20.78 -8.59 -3.16
CA ILE A 446 -21.08 -9.41 -4.33
C ILE A 446 -22.59 -9.50 -4.51
N ASP A 447 -23.16 -8.85 -5.54
CA ASP A 447 -24.62 -8.78 -5.75
C ASP A 447 -25.42 -8.31 -4.51
N GLY A 448 -24.79 -7.53 -3.62
CA GLY A 448 -25.37 -7.05 -2.37
C GLY A 448 -24.50 -7.34 -1.15
N THR A 449 -24.91 -6.80 0.00
CA THR A 449 -24.09 -6.72 1.21
C THR A 449 -24.01 -8.02 2.03
N GLU A 450 -25.06 -8.84 2.03
CA GLU A 450 -25.07 -10.09 2.80
C GLU A 450 -24.28 -11.18 2.04
N ASN A 451 -23.05 -11.43 2.47
CA ASN A 451 -22.12 -12.36 1.83
C ASN A 451 -21.53 -13.35 2.84
N THR A 452 -21.05 -14.49 2.33
CA THR A 452 -20.30 -15.51 3.09
C THR A 452 -18.95 -15.75 2.42
N VAL A 453 -17.89 -15.86 3.21
CA VAL A 453 -16.57 -16.25 2.70
C VAL A 453 -16.43 -17.77 2.77
N TYR A 454 -16.07 -18.39 1.65
CA TYR A 454 -15.80 -19.83 1.56
C TYR A 454 -14.32 -20.10 1.35
N ALA A 455 -13.74 -20.98 2.17
CA ALA A 455 -12.46 -21.61 1.87
C ALA A 455 -12.65 -22.71 0.82
N SER A 456 -11.95 -22.59 -0.31
CA SER A 456 -12.08 -23.44 -1.48
C SER A 456 -10.79 -24.24 -1.70
N GLU A 457 -10.86 -25.56 -1.54
CA GLU A 457 -9.71 -26.46 -1.61
C GLU A 457 -9.92 -27.60 -2.60
N THR A 458 -8.85 -28.00 -3.27
CA THR A 458 -8.85 -29.14 -4.20
C THR A 458 -8.45 -30.40 -3.44
N GLN A 459 -9.30 -31.44 -3.52
CA GLN A 459 -9.04 -32.73 -2.90
C GLN A 459 -8.99 -33.84 -3.94
N ARG A 460 -8.00 -34.73 -3.79
CA ARG A 460 -7.94 -35.99 -4.55
C ARG A 460 -9.01 -36.95 -4.09
N VAL A 461 -9.74 -37.55 -5.03
CA VAL A 461 -10.66 -38.65 -4.71
C VAL A 461 -9.83 -39.95 -4.59
N PRO A 462 -9.93 -40.72 -3.50
CA PRO A 462 -9.21 -41.99 -3.37
C PRO A 462 -9.47 -42.93 -4.54
N MET A 463 -8.48 -43.75 -4.89
CA MET A 463 -8.67 -44.82 -5.88
C MET A 463 -9.67 -45.87 -5.35
N GLY A 464 -10.50 -46.38 -6.24
CA GLY A 464 -11.50 -47.40 -5.93
C GLY A 464 -12.25 -47.84 -7.18
N PRO A 465 -13.29 -48.68 -7.07
CA PRO A 465 -14.08 -49.14 -8.21
C PRO A 465 -14.62 -48.00 -9.09
N ASP A 466 -15.00 -46.88 -8.48
CA ASP A 466 -15.57 -45.69 -9.15
C ASP A 466 -14.51 -44.68 -9.62
N ASN A 467 -13.24 -44.86 -9.22
CA ASN A 467 -12.09 -44.05 -9.64
C ASN A 467 -10.85 -44.94 -9.80
N PRO A 468 -10.87 -45.92 -10.71
CA PRO A 468 -9.88 -47.01 -10.75
C PRO A 468 -8.47 -46.54 -11.11
N TYR A 469 -8.36 -45.32 -11.67
CA TYR A 469 -7.09 -44.72 -12.09
C TYR A 469 -6.69 -43.49 -11.26
N GLY A 470 -7.49 -43.10 -10.27
CA GLY A 470 -7.13 -41.98 -9.39
C GLY A 470 -7.15 -40.60 -10.06
N LEU A 471 -7.91 -40.43 -11.15
CA LEU A 471 -7.89 -39.19 -11.96
C LEU A 471 -8.80 -38.10 -11.40
N ALA A 472 -9.79 -38.47 -10.59
CA ALA A 472 -10.79 -37.52 -10.11
C ALA A 472 -10.25 -36.58 -9.03
N LEU A 473 -10.57 -35.29 -9.20
CA LEU A 473 -10.42 -34.23 -8.21
C LEU A 473 -11.81 -33.69 -7.86
N THR A 474 -11.94 -33.18 -6.65
CA THR A 474 -13.15 -32.48 -6.19
C THR A 474 -12.78 -31.15 -5.58
N GLN A 475 -13.64 -30.15 -5.76
CA GLN A 475 -13.53 -28.88 -5.06
C GLN A 475 -14.40 -28.95 -3.81
N VAL A 476 -13.78 -28.80 -2.63
CA VAL A 476 -14.48 -28.63 -1.37
C VAL A 476 -14.57 -27.15 -1.08
N ASN A 477 -15.78 -26.64 -0.83
CA ASN A 477 -15.99 -25.24 -0.44
C ASN A 477 -16.61 -25.26 0.96
N THR A 478 -15.86 -24.78 1.95
CA THR A 478 -16.27 -24.75 3.36
C THR A 478 -16.63 -23.31 3.72
N PRO A 479 -17.87 -23.02 4.15
CA PRO A 479 -18.22 -21.69 4.62
C PRO A 479 -17.43 -21.39 5.90
N LEU A 480 -16.90 -20.17 6.00
CA LEU A 480 -16.34 -19.63 7.24
C LEU A 480 -17.48 -18.89 7.93
N THR A 481 -17.79 -19.28 9.16
CA THR A 481 -19.00 -18.83 9.86
C THR A 481 -18.71 -17.92 11.05
N THR A 482 -17.47 -17.98 11.58
CA THR A 482 -17.00 -17.16 12.70
C THR A 482 -15.64 -16.52 12.40
N GLU A 483 -15.32 -15.40 13.06
CA GLU A 483 -14.02 -14.73 12.88
C GLU A 483 -12.81 -15.64 13.18
N SER A 484 -12.93 -16.61 14.10
CA SER A 484 -11.89 -17.61 14.34
C SER A 484 -11.66 -18.53 13.14
N GLU A 485 -12.74 -18.94 12.46
CA GLU A 485 -12.66 -19.65 11.18
C GLU A 485 -12.17 -18.72 10.05
N GLY A 486 -12.41 -17.41 10.16
CA GLY A 486 -11.93 -16.38 9.25
C GLY A 486 -10.41 -16.21 9.19
N LYS A 487 -9.66 -16.72 10.19
CA LYS A 487 -8.19 -16.72 10.21
C LYS A 487 -7.66 -17.87 9.38
N GLN A 488 -7.15 -17.57 8.18
CA GLN A 488 -6.84 -18.57 7.17
C GLN A 488 -5.45 -18.39 6.59
N ASP A 489 -4.79 -19.53 6.35
CA ASP A 489 -3.48 -19.59 5.71
C ASP A 489 -3.54 -20.34 4.38
N TYR A 490 -2.76 -19.84 3.42
CA TYR A 490 -2.63 -20.46 2.11
C TYR A 490 -1.98 -21.84 2.22
N ASP A 491 -2.57 -22.84 1.58
CA ASP A 491 -1.98 -24.17 1.45
C ASP A 491 -1.75 -24.48 -0.04
N TRP A 492 -0.46 -24.59 -0.39
CA TRP A 492 -0.01 -24.94 -1.72
C TRP A 492 -0.49 -26.34 -2.16
N ASN A 493 -0.58 -27.30 -1.24
CA ASN A 493 -0.91 -28.68 -1.56
C ASN A 493 -2.38 -28.86 -1.96
N THR A 494 -3.27 -28.03 -1.44
CA THR A 494 -4.70 -28.04 -1.76
C THR A 494 -5.08 -26.92 -2.72
N GLN A 495 -4.12 -26.06 -3.10
CA GLN A 495 -4.32 -24.85 -3.89
C GLN A 495 -5.45 -23.99 -3.29
N LYS A 496 -5.40 -23.82 -1.96
CA LYS A 496 -6.45 -23.13 -1.21
C LYS A 496 -6.67 -21.72 -1.74
N ALA A 497 -7.93 -21.32 -1.85
CA ALA A 497 -8.32 -19.97 -2.22
C ALA A 497 -9.62 -19.60 -1.52
N TRP A 498 -10.00 -18.32 -1.56
CA TRP A 498 -11.20 -17.84 -0.87
C TRP A 498 -12.19 -17.26 -1.87
N LYS A 499 -13.48 -17.47 -1.63
CA LYS A 499 -14.57 -16.91 -2.44
C LYS A 499 -15.49 -16.12 -1.55
N VAL A 500 -15.79 -14.88 -1.91
CA VAL A 500 -16.90 -14.14 -1.32
C VAL A 500 -18.13 -14.44 -2.17
N VAL A 501 -19.16 -14.98 -1.53
CA VAL A 501 -20.34 -15.56 -2.19
C VAL A 501 -21.59 -14.89 -1.65
N ASN A 502 -22.54 -14.60 -2.53
CA ASN A 502 -23.88 -14.20 -2.12
C ASN A 502 -24.81 -15.40 -2.12
N ASP A 503 -25.17 -15.87 -0.93
CA ASP A 503 -26.02 -17.05 -0.73
C ASP A 503 -27.51 -16.77 -0.93
N ASN A 504 -27.90 -15.52 -1.16
CA ASN A 504 -29.29 -15.11 -1.36
C ASN A 504 -29.66 -15.02 -2.84
N VAL A 505 -28.67 -14.95 -3.73
CA VAL A 505 -28.87 -14.84 -5.19
C VAL A 505 -28.55 -16.16 -5.88
N THR A 506 -29.32 -16.50 -6.91
CA THR A 506 -29.03 -17.63 -7.79
C THR A 506 -28.92 -17.11 -9.21
N ASN A 507 -27.79 -17.36 -9.87
CA ASN A 507 -27.58 -16.96 -11.26
C ASN A 507 -28.39 -17.85 -12.24
N GLY A 508 -28.38 -17.53 -13.53
CA GLY A 508 -29.08 -18.29 -14.56
C GLY A 508 -28.54 -19.70 -14.79
N LEU A 509 -27.37 -20.04 -14.24
CA LEU A 509 -26.81 -21.40 -14.24
C LEU A 509 -27.22 -22.23 -13.00
N GLY A 510 -27.97 -21.65 -12.06
CA GLY A 510 -28.36 -22.32 -10.82
C GLY A 510 -27.26 -22.36 -9.75
N THR A 511 -26.21 -21.54 -9.88
CA THR A 511 -25.13 -21.42 -8.88
C THR A 511 -25.18 -20.06 -8.17
N ARG A 512 -24.43 -19.92 -7.08
CA ARG A 512 -24.33 -18.66 -6.33
C ARG A 512 -23.26 -17.75 -6.97
N PRO A 513 -23.55 -16.46 -7.20
CA PRO A 513 -22.55 -15.53 -7.69
C PRO A 513 -21.46 -15.29 -6.66
N ALA A 514 -20.21 -15.23 -7.12
CA ALA A 514 -19.05 -15.06 -6.27
C ALA A 514 -17.92 -14.30 -6.97
N TYR A 515 -17.05 -13.69 -6.18
CA TYR A 515 -15.69 -13.37 -6.61
C TYR A 515 -14.67 -14.19 -5.79
N LYS A 516 -13.74 -14.81 -6.51
CA LYS A 516 -12.66 -15.62 -5.94
C LYS A 516 -11.41 -14.76 -5.77
N LEU A 517 -10.93 -14.62 -4.54
CA LEU A 517 -9.56 -14.21 -4.25
C LEU A 517 -8.62 -15.32 -4.67
N VAL A 518 -7.87 -15.10 -5.75
CA VAL A 518 -6.79 -15.95 -6.21
C VAL A 518 -5.51 -15.47 -5.53
N PRO A 519 -4.97 -16.23 -4.56
CA PRO A 519 -3.84 -15.78 -3.78
C PRO A 519 -2.60 -15.68 -4.66
N GLY A 520 -1.88 -14.58 -4.51
CA GLY A 520 -0.54 -14.38 -5.05
C GLY A 520 0.32 -13.69 -4.01
N ALA A 521 1.61 -14.02 -3.99
CA ALA A 521 2.55 -13.47 -3.02
C ALA A 521 2.17 -13.70 -1.54
N ALA A 522 1.48 -14.81 -1.24
CA ALA A 522 1.23 -15.25 0.13
C ALA A 522 2.53 -15.82 0.72
N ILE A 523 3.06 -15.17 1.77
CA ILE A 523 4.31 -15.56 2.44
C ILE A 523 4.09 -15.64 3.96
N PRO A 524 4.79 -16.53 4.68
CA PRO A 524 4.69 -16.60 6.14
C PRO A 524 5.49 -15.48 6.81
N SER A 525 5.09 -15.09 8.03
CA SER A 525 5.77 -14.08 8.87
C SER A 525 7.19 -14.47 9.30
N MET A 526 7.47 -15.78 9.37
CA MET A 526 8.74 -16.36 9.85
C MET A 526 9.20 -15.82 11.22
N PHE A 527 8.27 -15.34 12.06
CA PHE A 527 8.58 -14.94 13.43
C PHE A 527 8.40 -16.09 14.41
N ASP A 528 9.20 -16.08 15.49
CA ASP A 528 8.84 -16.81 16.69
C ASP A 528 7.56 -16.17 17.28
N PRO A 529 6.51 -16.95 17.59
CA PRO A 529 5.28 -16.41 18.17
C PRO A 529 5.50 -15.61 19.46
N ALA A 530 6.55 -15.88 20.24
CA ALA A 530 6.88 -15.14 21.46
C ALA A 530 7.65 -13.83 21.20
N SER A 531 8.03 -13.53 19.95
CA SER A 531 8.73 -12.30 19.61
C SER A 531 7.87 -11.07 19.93
N PRO A 532 8.36 -10.11 20.74
CA PRO A 532 7.59 -8.90 21.04
C PRO A 532 7.42 -8.01 19.80
N ILE A 533 8.30 -8.15 18.80
CA ILE A 533 8.13 -7.50 17.50
C ILE A 533 6.92 -8.07 16.75
N PHE A 534 6.75 -9.40 16.80
CA PHE A 534 5.58 -10.05 16.21
C PHE A 534 4.29 -9.75 16.99
N GLN A 535 4.36 -9.58 18.31
CA GLN A 535 3.19 -9.23 19.13
C GLN A 535 2.53 -7.89 18.71
N ARG A 536 3.31 -6.95 18.16
CA ARG A 536 2.78 -5.69 17.57
C ARG A 536 2.30 -5.81 16.13
N ALA A 537 2.67 -6.89 15.45
CA ALA A 537 2.45 -7.07 14.01
C ALA A 537 1.67 -8.37 13.74
N GLN A 538 0.83 -8.81 14.66
CA GLN A 538 0.15 -10.10 14.57
C GLN A 538 -0.78 -10.19 13.34
N VAL A 539 -1.19 -9.06 12.76
CA VAL A 539 -1.83 -8.95 11.44
C VAL A 539 -1.14 -9.79 10.34
N ILE A 540 0.20 -9.90 10.37
CA ILE A 540 0.97 -10.68 9.38
C ILE A 540 1.03 -12.18 9.70
N GLY A 541 0.37 -12.60 10.79
CA GLY A 541 0.35 -13.98 11.26
C GLY A 541 -0.52 -14.91 10.42
N HIS A 542 -1.46 -14.36 9.64
CA HIS A 542 -2.32 -15.13 8.74
C HIS A 542 -2.40 -14.51 7.35
N THR A 543 -2.60 -15.35 6.33
CA THR A 543 -2.77 -14.91 4.93
C THR A 543 -4.07 -14.16 4.70
N VAL A 544 -5.16 -14.61 5.31
CA VAL A 544 -6.49 -14.01 5.23
C VAL A 544 -7.07 -13.89 6.62
N TRP A 545 -7.73 -12.76 6.86
CA TRP A 545 -8.67 -12.57 7.97
C TRP A 545 -10.03 -12.19 7.41
N VAL A 546 -11.09 -12.57 8.11
CA VAL A 546 -12.46 -12.18 7.77
C VAL A 546 -13.13 -11.65 9.04
N THR A 547 -13.67 -10.44 8.96
CA THR A 547 -14.43 -9.81 10.03
C THR A 547 -15.78 -9.36 9.49
N PRO A 548 -16.82 -9.24 10.32
CA PRO A 548 -17.98 -8.44 9.92
C PRO A 548 -17.55 -6.98 9.75
N ASN A 549 -18.22 -6.26 8.85
CA ASN A 549 -17.95 -4.83 8.64
C ASN A 549 -18.32 -4.03 9.90
N SER A 550 -17.44 -3.11 10.29
CA SER A 550 -17.65 -2.18 11.39
C SER A 550 -16.98 -0.84 11.08
N PRO A 551 -17.64 0.31 11.31
CA PRO A 551 -17.07 1.62 11.03
C PRO A 551 -15.83 1.93 11.86
N ASP A 552 -15.69 1.30 13.04
CA ASP A 552 -14.56 1.49 13.95
C ASP A 552 -13.36 0.55 13.64
N GLU A 553 -13.53 -0.42 12.74
CA GLU A 553 -12.52 -1.46 12.45
C GLU A 553 -11.86 -1.19 11.08
N ARG A 554 -11.01 -0.15 11.05
CA ARG A 554 -10.36 0.35 9.83
C ARG A 554 -8.90 -0.06 9.68
N TRP A 555 -8.15 -0.03 10.79
CA TRP A 555 -6.69 -0.17 10.82
C TRP A 555 -6.29 -1.55 11.36
N PRO A 556 -5.84 -2.50 10.51
CA PRO A 556 -5.73 -3.91 10.88
C PRO A 556 -4.60 -4.22 11.86
N SER A 557 -3.71 -3.26 12.14
CA SER A 557 -2.71 -3.29 13.21
C SER A 557 -3.04 -2.41 14.43
N GLY A 558 -4.21 -1.75 14.41
CA GLY A 558 -4.60 -0.71 15.36
C GLY A 558 -4.41 0.72 14.83
N GLU A 559 -5.14 1.67 15.43
CA GLU A 559 -5.11 3.08 15.00
C GLU A 559 -3.77 3.75 15.31
N PHE A 560 -3.14 3.41 16.44
CA PHE A 560 -1.90 4.02 16.94
C PHE A 560 -0.79 2.97 17.06
N VAL A 561 -0.06 2.73 15.97
CA VAL A 561 1.00 1.70 15.90
C VAL A 561 2.39 2.21 16.34
N ASN A 562 2.59 3.53 16.28
CA ASN A 562 3.83 4.16 16.70
C ASN A 562 4.00 3.97 18.22
N GLN A 563 5.15 3.44 18.64
CA GLN A 563 5.46 3.09 20.02
C GLN A 563 4.45 2.16 20.71
N SER A 564 3.58 1.45 19.95
CA SER A 564 2.70 0.42 20.51
C SER A 564 3.52 -0.77 21.02
N GLY A 565 2.94 -1.59 21.91
CA GLY A 565 3.53 -2.85 22.40
C GLY A 565 2.83 -4.10 21.91
N ILE A 566 1.61 -3.96 21.42
CA ILE A 566 0.76 -5.03 20.89
C ILE A 566 -0.04 -4.53 19.70
N ASP A 567 -0.57 -5.48 18.93
CA ASP A 567 -1.46 -5.24 17.79
C ASP A 567 -2.91 -5.07 18.30
N HIS A 568 -3.47 -3.87 18.12
CA HIS A 568 -4.84 -3.51 18.52
C HIS A 568 -5.87 -3.64 17.39
N GLY A 569 -5.49 -4.29 16.28
CA GLY A 569 -6.30 -4.46 15.08
C GLY A 569 -6.96 -5.84 14.99
N LEU A 570 -6.75 -6.53 13.87
CA LEU A 570 -7.38 -7.84 13.58
C LEU A 570 -7.23 -8.89 14.68
N PRO A 571 -6.06 -9.06 15.33
CA PRO A 571 -5.90 -10.04 16.40
C PRO A 571 -6.77 -9.74 17.62
N GLU A 572 -7.06 -8.47 17.90
CA GLU A 572 -7.95 -8.04 18.97
C GLU A 572 -9.42 -8.16 18.54
N TRP A 573 -9.79 -7.61 17.38
CA TRP A 573 -11.18 -7.56 16.91
C TRP A 573 -11.79 -8.96 16.79
N THR A 574 -11.01 -9.91 16.28
CA THR A 574 -11.45 -11.28 16.05
C THR A 574 -11.58 -12.12 17.33
N GLN A 575 -11.18 -11.62 18.50
CA GLN A 575 -11.44 -12.30 19.78
C GLN A 575 -12.93 -12.29 20.14
N LYS A 576 -13.71 -11.37 19.56
CA LYS A 576 -15.16 -11.31 19.71
C LYS A 576 -15.86 -12.52 19.07
N ASP A 577 -15.18 -13.20 18.14
CA ASP A 577 -15.64 -14.39 17.41
C ASP A 577 -17.05 -14.23 16.82
N ARG A 578 -17.30 -13.05 16.22
CA ARG A 578 -18.60 -12.71 15.65
C ARG A 578 -18.91 -13.59 14.45
N SER A 579 -20.20 -13.67 14.12
CA SER A 579 -20.62 -14.34 12.90
C SER A 579 -20.14 -13.57 11.66
N ILE A 580 -19.68 -14.31 10.66
CA ILE A 580 -19.28 -13.84 9.32
C ILE A 580 -19.99 -14.62 8.21
N GLU A 581 -21.09 -15.30 8.55
CA GLU A 581 -21.95 -16.02 7.60
C GLU A 581 -23.11 -15.12 7.19
N ASN A 582 -23.33 -14.98 5.88
CA ASN A 582 -24.44 -14.24 5.29
C ASN A 582 -24.66 -12.84 5.92
N THR A 583 -23.59 -12.06 6.02
CA THR A 583 -23.57 -10.72 6.63
C THR A 583 -22.65 -9.80 5.83
N ASP A 584 -22.60 -8.52 6.19
CA ASP A 584 -21.60 -7.57 5.67
C ASP A 584 -20.20 -8.00 6.15
N VAL A 585 -19.33 -8.42 5.23
CA VAL A 585 -18.00 -8.97 5.54
C VAL A 585 -16.88 -8.15 4.92
N VAL A 586 -15.77 -8.05 5.63
CA VAL A 586 -14.51 -7.49 5.11
C VAL A 586 -13.48 -8.61 5.07
N VAL A 587 -12.87 -8.80 3.90
CA VAL A 587 -11.71 -9.69 3.71
C VAL A 587 -10.44 -8.86 3.81
N TRP A 588 -9.54 -9.26 4.70
CA TRP A 588 -8.23 -8.65 4.87
C TRP A 588 -7.18 -9.61 4.33
N TYR A 589 -6.55 -9.26 3.21
CA TYR A 589 -5.58 -10.11 2.54
C TYR A 589 -4.15 -9.62 2.80
N THR A 590 -3.36 -10.45 3.47
CA THR A 590 -1.95 -10.19 3.75
C THR A 590 -1.08 -10.86 2.69
N PHE A 591 -0.29 -10.06 1.97
CA PHE A 591 0.58 -10.53 0.89
C PHE A 591 1.85 -9.67 0.80
N GLY A 592 2.84 -10.12 0.03
CA GLY A 592 3.93 -9.24 -0.36
C GLY A 592 5.24 -9.97 -0.64
N ILE A 593 6.36 -9.33 -0.34
CA ILE A 593 7.67 -9.70 -0.85
C ILE A 593 8.51 -10.32 0.27
N HIS A 594 9.04 -11.53 0.03
CA HIS A 594 10.06 -12.13 0.88
C HIS A 594 11.44 -11.80 0.30
N HIS A 595 12.03 -10.69 0.78
CA HIS A 595 13.17 -10.08 0.11
C HIS A 595 14.50 -10.65 0.63
N ILE A 596 14.99 -11.68 -0.08
CA ILE A 596 16.37 -12.11 -0.01
C ILE A 596 17.16 -11.27 -1.03
N THR A 597 17.69 -10.15 -0.53
CA THR A 597 18.42 -9.12 -1.29
C THR A 597 19.56 -9.70 -2.15
N ARG A 598 19.91 -9.05 -3.26
CA ARG A 598 20.98 -9.48 -4.17
C ARG A 598 21.83 -8.30 -4.65
N PRO A 599 23.05 -8.54 -5.17
CA PRO A 599 23.88 -7.48 -5.75
C PRO A 599 23.19 -6.69 -6.87
N GLU A 600 22.34 -7.34 -7.66
CA GLU A 600 21.58 -6.70 -8.75
C GLU A 600 20.58 -5.64 -8.26
N ASP A 601 20.25 -5.66 -6.97
CA ASP A 601 19.34 -4.70 -6.36
C ASP A 601 20.07 -3.43 -5.88
N TRP A 602 21.41 -3.37 -6.01
CA TRP A 602 22.27 -2.24 -5.60
C TRP A 602 22.90 -1.52 -6.81
N PRO A 603 23.00 -0.17 -6.82
CA PRO A 603 22.60 0.79 -5.79
C PRO A 603 21.15 1.28 -5.86
N VAL A 604 20.41 0.82 -6.86
CA VAL A 604 18.97 1.04 -7.00
C VAL A 604 18.35 -0.26 -7.50
N MET A 605 17.32 -0.70 -6.80
CA MET A 605 16.63 -1.96 -7.00
C MET A 605 15.77 -1.89 -8.26
N PRO A 606 15.92 -2.82 -9.22
CA PRO A 606 14.93 -3.00 -10.27
C PRO A 606 13.58 -3.38 -9.66
N ALA A 607 12.47 -2.90 -10.23
CA ALA A 607 11.14 -3.17 -9.71
C ALA A 607 10.86 -4.67 -9.51
N ASP A 608 10.62 -5.08 -8.26
CA ASP A 608 10.11 -6.40 -7.90
C ASP A 608 8.58 -6.36 -7.81
N THR A 609 7.90 -7.31 -8.44
CA THR A 609 6.47 -7.23 -8.73
C THR A 609 5.70 -8.36 -8.08
N VAL A 610 4.68 -8.01 -7.30
CA VAL A 610 3.73 -8.95 -6.70
C VAL A 610 2.31 -8.56 -7.06
N SER A 611 1.43 -9.54 -7.21
CA SER A 611 0.00 -9.27 -7.45
C SER A 611 -0.91 -10.34 -6.88
N PHE A 612 -2.18 -9.98 -6.72
CA PHE A 612 -3.29 -10.91 -6.47
C PHE A 612 -4.49 -10.53 -7.33
N TRP A 613 -5.44 -11.46 -7.46
CA TRP A 613 -6.59 -11.30 -8.34
C TRP A 613 -7.90 -11.57 -7.63
N LEU A 614 -8.92 -10.78 -7.96
CA LEU A 614 -10.33 -11.10 -7.71
C LEU A 614 -10.95 -11.52 -9.05
N LYS A 615 -11.41 -12.77 -9.14
CA LYS A 615 -11.97 -13.32 -10.37
C LYS A 615 -13.46 -13.65 -10.20
N PRO A 616 -14.35 -13.25 -11.11
CA PRO A 616 -15.74 -13.65 -11.06
C PRO A 616 -15.83 -15.18 -11.17
N PHE A 617 -16.61 -15.80 -10.30
CA PHE A 617 -16.84 -17.24 -10.27
C PHE A 617 -18.33 -17.49 -10.17
N GLY A 618 -18.98 -17.73 -11.32
CA GLY A 618 -20.44 -17.77 -11.38
C GLY A 618 -21.11 -16.42 -11.12
N PHE A 619 -20.36 -15.31 -11.10
CA PHE A 619 -20.97 -13.98 -11.09
C PHE A 619 -21.80 -13.78 -12.38
N PHE A 620 -21.19 -14.04 -13.53
CA PHE A 620 -21.86 -14.01 -14.83
C PHE A 620 -22.37 -15.41 -15.24
N ASP A 621 -23.41 -15.45 -16.08
CA ASP A 621 -23.98 -16.70 -16.62
C ASP A 621 -23.15 -17.30 -17.77
N ARG A 622 -22.16 -16.57 -18.26
CA ARG A 622 -21.24 -16.94 -19.34
C ARG A 622 -20.04 -16.00 -19.32
N ASN A 623 -19.11 -16.20 -20.25
CA ASN A 623 -18.04 -15.21 -20.48
C ASN A 623 -18.67 -13.82 -20.73
N PRO A 624 -18.42 -12.81 -19.87
CA PRO A 624 -19.02 -11.48 -20.02
C PRO A 624 -18.43 -10.70 -21.19
N SER A 625 -17.33 -11.17 -21.80
CA SER A 625 -16.59 -10.46 -22.83
C SER A 625 -16.86 -10.97 -24.26
N LEU A 626 -17.98 -11.68 -24.48
CA LEU A 626 -18.35 -12.20 -25.79
C LEU A 626 -18.89 -11.12 -26.75
N ASP A 627 -19.35 -10.00 -26.20
CA ASP A 627 -19.83 -8.81 -26.91
C ASP A 627 -18.68 -7.89 -27.37
N VAL A 628 -17.48 -8.05 -26.80
CA VAL A 628 -16.28 -7.32 -27.21
C VAL A 628 -16.05 -7.55 -28.70
N VAL A 629 -15.95 -6.45 -29.44
CA VAL A 629 -15.80 -6.47 -30.91
C VAL A 629 -14.39 -6.89 -31.33
N ALA A 630 -14.28 -7.55 -32.48
CA ALA A 630 -12.98 -7.87 -33.07
C ALA A 630 -12.19 -6.59 -33.39
N SER A 631 -10.88 -6.63 -33.15
CA SER A 631 -10.01 -5.55 -33.61
C SER A 631 -9.93 -5.56 -35.14
N GLU A 632 -10.04 -4.39 -35.77
CA GLU A 632 -9.81 -4.28 -37.21
C GLU A 632 -8.36 -4.66 -37.54
N PRO A 633 -8.10 -5.38 -38.64
CA PRO A 633 -6.75 -5.66 -39.09
C PRO A 633 -6.04 -4.34 -39.43
N LYS A 634 -5.09 -3.90 -38.59
CA LYS A 634 -4.21 -2.79 -38.94
C LYS A 634 -3.07 -3.32 -39.82
N SER A 635 -2.81 -2.64 -40.94
CA SER A 635 -1.64 -2.91 -41.77
C SER A 635 -0.35 -2.62 -40.99
N CYS A 636 0.60 -3.55 -41.01
CA CYS A 636 1.98 -3.26 -40.63
C CYS A 636 2.52 -2.07 -41.43
N HIS A 637 3.36 -1.22 -40.85
CA HIS A 637 4.26 -0.38 -41.64
C HIS A 637 5.21 -1.31 -42.42
N THR A 638 4.94 -1.51 -43.70
CA THR A 638 5.83 -2.26 -44.57
C THR A 638 6.81 -1.29 -45.23
N ASP A 639 8.11 -1.54 -45.03
CA ASP A 639 9.07 -1.20 -46.06
C ASP A 639 8.70 -1.98 -47.34
N PRO A 640 8.90 -1.42 -48.55
CA PRO A 640 8.60 -2.13 -49.79
C PRO A 640 9.51 -3.36 -49.91
N GLY A 641 9.04 -4.52 -49.45
CA GLY A 641 9.76 -5.80 -49.55
C GLY A 641 9.53 -6.80 -48.41
N SER A 642 8.92 -6.44 -47.28
CA SER A 642 8.66 -7.41 -46.19
C SER A 642 7.19 -7.85 -46.15
N THR A 643 6.96 -9.16 -46.25
CA THR A 643 5.65 -9.78 -45.97
C THR A 643 5.46 -9.94 -44.46
N CYS A 644 4.36 -9.44 -43.90
CA CYS A 644 3.92 -9.77 -42.53
C CYS A 644 3.36 -11.20 -42.50
N HIS A 645 3.76 -11.98 -41.48
CA HIS A 645 3.21 -13.31 -41.18
C HIS A 645 2.25 -13.24 -39.99
#